data_AF-A0A2E3IHK5-F1
#
_entry.id   AF-A0A2E3IHK5-F1
#
_cell.length_a   1.000
_cell.length_b   1.000
_cell.length_c   1.000
_cell.angle_alpha   90.00
_cell.angle_beta   90.00
_cell.angle_gamma   90.00
#
_symmetry.space_group_name_H-M   'P 1'
#
loop_
_entity.id
_entity.type
_entity.pdbx_description
1 polymer ?
#
loop_
_entity_poly.entity_id
_entity_poly.type
_entity_poly.pdbx_seq_one_letter_code
_entity_poly.pdbx_strand_id
1 'polypeptide(L)'
;MGDERMKGLRSYAATVLKHGRDTYGMKHSPLFVDALEVSTMKAPEKMYIHRLGGPGPRSKQPFQPVISSNLAYQGNLMRFLVGISNLTGDGRYRDAYKESLRYCFKHYAVANGLLQMGHHRWINLNTDEQDGNDWPAGKSGHEMKRDYPYYPIFWDADPVAARRMMTAHWDSHIQDWGFMNFTRHGSYVKELNEETIWNQPVTKPVVGIVKGNLTFFDSGSDIIYAGAQLGLLNEDDRPLFWAQRLYARYSESAHPDTGLPPWHHTSLRTFGSEENPVPEYALITSGSAGLMNGGGIAMLRLGEELGAKGRYYRETMLKHLKAYAKHCYRPEVNEMRNMLFDGTDLADRDAKNAKPGEEVKSSWIPWSPTPTNILAFAICYKQSANKNIWEALRAMCRGNNFGDIGDGTSKAPRLNLETEEENYLFIFPLVELFKATRDEAYLELGRVIANNAFGKHFRVEQGLFTPSPLHRVANLCSAEPLALLTLEAALQGRLSEVPSYSGSNEGEQMPFLRASKSRAYKPSVSHLHYPHIETALCDDLLPSSSGDTSVPVMSWQNVRKPTEEAVVIFPDVLDGPVTISGIIDHAESRNAVSALQIDSQHQYTLSGNLEGSGDLAISVKGGTHAWAPGSAWTTTGWSPSETYNMVMDVAEGAQFSFHGLIQEIGGAYTWCDGAGIVKNGSGVCVLTADYTPIYDPDQRNNRGYRADTTVNAGVLMVNNTSGSGVSPKSTVVVNHGAVLSGNGAIGAGGSSSLVVVNPGGRIDPGDGIGTLTLRDGLELREGARMQFEIGGQSDLLRITGGTFRGSKHRSVVITIKDRGGVKAGRSYNLIDFTGASFVDVDANDFRLDKSQNFQGTFHLVGTRLQFSVFAPRLSPETPPAMPPAPVSEPVLPVEQQRKSSTYTWSSKNGGEWEDSANWEKGKRPNDKKSEWVQYEFEKLRKISGVQVYWYANGNDRQIPESWRILYRHQGQWKPAEPLGSYPVELDQFNEVTFKAFQTDCIRLEARLRPGVSAGIHEWRILPEDGR
;
A
#
# COMPACT_ATOMS: atom_id res chain seq x y z
N MET A 1 -36.94 -21.99 -15.89
CA MET A 1 -35.93 -20.93 -16.05
C MET A 1 -36.16 -19.67 -15.21
N GLY A 2 -37.33 -18.99 -15.20
CA GLY A 2 -37.52 -17.79 -14.34
C GLY A 2 -37.26 -18.05 -12.84
N ASP A 3 -37.89 -19.10 -12.29
CA ASP A 3 -37.64 -19.56 -10.91
C ASP A 3 -36.19 -20.00 -10.68
N GLU A 4 -35.50 -20.51 -11.71
CA GLU A 4 -34.11 -20.94 -11.63
C GLU A 4 -33.16 -19.75 -11.59
N ARG A 5 -33.41 -18.69 -12.38
CA ARG A 5 -32.64 -17.44 -12.32
C ARG A 5 -32.77 -16.79 -10.95
N MET A 6 -33.98 -16.66 -10.41
CA MET A 6 -34.15 -16.11 -9.06
C MET A 6 -33.48 -16.95 -7.97
N LYS A 7 -33.50 -18.28 -8.09
CA LYS A 7 -32.71 -19.16 -7.21
C LYS A 7 -31.20 -18.92 -7.38
N GLY A 8 -30.72 -18.78 -8.61
CA GLY A 8 -29.33 -18.47 -8.92
C GLY A 8 -28.87 -17.12 -8.36
N LEU A 9 -29.69 -16.07 -8.47
CA LEU A 9 -29.40 -14.75 -7.90
C LEU A 9 -29.35 -14.77 -6.36
N ARG A 10 -30.26 -15.53 -5.71
CA ARG A 10 -30.20 -15.75 -4.25
C ARG A 10 -28.94 -16.53 -3.85
N SER A 11 -28.57 -17.55 -4.64
CA SER A 11 -27.32 -18.30 -4.45
C SER A 11 -26.10 -17.39 -4.60
N TYR A 12 -26.06 -16.54 -5.63
CA TYR A 12 -25.00 -15.55 -5.83
C TYR A 12 -24.90 -14.57 -4.66
N ALA A 13 -26.02 -14.02 -4.18
CA ALA A 13 -26.01 -13.12 -3.02
C ALA A 13 -25.45 -13.82 -1.75
N ALA A 14 -25.84 -15.09 -1.52
CA ALA A 14 -25.30 -15.89 -0.43
C ALA A 14 -23.81 -16.19 -0.58
N THR A 15 -23.36 -16.51 -1.80
CA THR A 15 -21.94 -16.71 -2.12
C THR A 15 -21.12 -15.44 -1.89
N VAL A 16 -21.59 -14.28 -2.37
CA VAL A 16 -20.89 -13.00 -2.17
C VAL A 16 -20.81 -12.65 -0.68
N LEU A 17 -21.88 -12.86 0.08
CA LEU A 17 -21.86 -12.61 1.52
C LEU A 17 -20.88 -13.54 2.26
N LYS A 18 -20.78 -14.81 1.84
CA LYS A 18 -19.96 -15.81 2.51
C LYS A 18 -18.48 -15.75 2.10
N HIS A 19 -18.21 -15.57 0.81
CA HIS A 19 -16.88 -15.71 0.21
C HIS A 19 -16.32 -14.38 -0.30
N GLY A 20 -17.18 -13.41 -0.60
CA GLY A 20 -16.78 -12.09 -1.09
C GLY A 20 -16.38 -11.11 0.01
N ARG A 21 -16.37 -11.54 1.28
CA ARG A 21 -15.93 -10.74 2.43
C ARG A 21 -14.44 -10.90 2.66
N ASP A 22 -13.85 -9.85 3.21
CA ASP A 22 -12.45 -9.86 3.58
C ASP A 22 -12.18 -10.88 4.71
N THR A 23 -11.39 -11.89 4.36
CA THR A 23 -10.81 -12.87 5.27
C THR A 23 -9.29 -12.87 5.16
N TYR A 24 -8.73 -11.75 4.70
CA TYR A 24 -7.33 -11.53 4.38
C TYR A 24 -6.76 -10.50 5.36
N GLY A 25 -5.43 -10.37 5.35
CA GLY A 25 -4.75 -9.49 6.28
C GLY A 25 -4.95 -9.93 7.73
N MET A 26 -4.79 -8.98 8.65
CA MET A 26 -4.93 -9.18 10.09
C MET A 26 -6.30 -8.74 10.61
N LYS A 27 -6.94 -7.74 9.98
CA LYS A 27 -8.19 -7.16 10.50
C LYS A 27 -9.42 -7.97 10.13
N HIS A 28 -9.39 -8.73 9.02
CA HIS A 28 -10.54 -9.46 8.48
C HIS A 28 -11.79 -8.55 8.45
N SER A 29 -11.64 -7.43 7.74
CA SER A 29 -12.58 -6.32 7.77
C SER A 29 -13.96 -6.69 7.22
N PRO A 30 -15.00 -5.87 7.43
CA PRO A 30 -16.28 -6.07 6.76
C PRO A 30 -16.26 -5.65 5.28
N LEU A 31 -15.10 -5.50 4.64
CA LEU A 31 -15.04 -5.08 3.25
C LEU A 31 -15.39 -6.20 2.29
N PHE A 32 -15.83 -5.81 1.10
CA PHE A 32 -16.04 -6.73 -0.01
C PHE A 32 -14.84 -6.70 -0.96
N VAL A 33 -14.41 -7.87 -1.41
CA VAL A 33 -13.38 -8.03 -2.44
C VAL A 33 -13.98 -7.67 -3.81
N ASP A 34 -13.16 -7.19 -4.74
CA ASP A 34 -13.66 -6.87 -6.10
C ASP A 34 -13.92 -8.12 -6.95
N ALA A 35 -13.29 -9.25 -6.63
CA ALA A 35 -13.34 -10.45 -7.45
C ALA A 35 -13.09 -11.73 -6.64
N LEU A 36 -13.59 -12.87 -7.15
CA LEU A 36 -13.35 -14.19 -6.59
C LEU A 36 -12.83 -15.16 -7.65
N GLU A 37 -11.80 -15.93 -7.33
CA GLU A 37 -11.42 -17.08 -8.13
C GLU A 37 -12.44 -18.20 -7.97
N VAL A 38 -12.94 -18.71 -9.09
CA VAL A 38 -14.04 -19.67 -9.18
C VAL A 38 -13.67 -21.00 -8.51
N SER A 39 -12.44 -21.49 -8.68
CA SER A 39 -12.03 -22.80 -8.15
C SER A 39 -11.78 -22.79 -6.65
N THR A 40 -11.31 -21.67 -6.10
CA THR A 40 -10.89 -21.58 -4.69
C THR A 40 -11.89 -20.83 -3.82
N MET A 41 -12.81 -20.08 -4.42
CA MET A 41 -13.73 -19.17 -3.75
C MET A 41 -13.00 -18.15 -2.87
N LYS A 42 -11.78 -17.78 -3.26
CA LYS A 42 -10.95 -16.75 -2.62
C LYS A 42 -10.67 -15.62 -3.61
N ALA A 43 -10.51 -14.42 -3.11
CA ALA A 43 -10.08 -13.29 -3.90
C ALA A 43 -8.68 -13.56 -4.47
N PRO A 44 -8.50 -13.35 -5.78
CA PRO A 44 -7.19 -13.52 -6.40
C PRO A 44 -6.29 -12.34 -6.02
N GLU A 45 -5.03 -12.63 -5.74
CA GLU A 45 -3.99 -11.61 -5.74
C GLU A 45 -3.80 -11.09 -7.17
N LYS A 46 -3.80 -9.76 -7.31
CA LYS A 46 -3.65 -9.08 -8.60
C LYS A 46 -2.35 -8.30 -8.59
N MET A 47 -1.68 -8.26 -9.73
CA MET A 47 -0.65 -7.26 -10.00
C MET A 47 -1.31 -6.05 -10.63
N TYR A 48 -1.25 -4.90 -9.96
CA TYR A 48 -1.81 -3.67 -10.54
C TYR A 48 -0.81 -3.06 -11.52
N ILE A 49 -1.07 -3.19 -12.83
CA ILE A 49 -0.28 -2.58 -13.89
C ILE A 49 -1.11 -1.46 -14.51
N HIS A 50 -0.68 -0.20 -14.38
CA HIS A 50 -1.37 0.89 -15.04
C HIS A 50 -1.03 0.94 -16.54
N ARG A 51 -2.05 0.79 -17.41
CA ARG A 51 -1.91 0.78 -18.88
C ARG A 51 -1.39 2.07 -19.51
N LEU A 52 -1.32 3.21 -18.81
CA LEU A 52 -0.81 4.47 -19.40
C LEU A 52 0.70 4.70 -19.21
N GLY A 53 1.40 3.76 -18.59
CA GLY A 53 2.85 3.65 -18.68
C GLY A 53 3.18 2.24 -19.11
N GLY A 54 3.58 2.04 -20.36
CA GLY A 54 4.28 0.82 -20.75
C GLY A 54 5.51 0.57 -19.85
N PRO A 55 6.29 -0.50 -20.08
CA PRO A 55 7.51 -0.77 -19.33
C PRO A 55 8.55 0.32 -19.61
N GLY A 56 8.37 1.46 -18.97
CA GLY A 56 9.24 2.61 -19.02
C GLY A 56 10.14 2.58 -17.78
N PRO A 57 11.39 3.05 -17.88
CA PRO A 57 12.44 2.91 -16.87
C PRO A 57 12.22 3.69 -15.55
N ARG A 58 10.98 4.11 -15.25
CA ARG A 58 10.63 4.95 -14.10
C ARG A 58 9.59 4.32 -13.16
N SER A 59 8.90 3.22 -13.48
CA SER A 59 8.12 2.46 -12.48
C SER A 59 9.04 1.53 -11.70
N LYS A 60 9.79 2.11 -10.76
CA LYS A 60 10.65 1.36 -9.84
C LYS A 60 9.88 0.66 -8.71
N GLN A 61 8.55 0.70 -8.71
CA GLN A 61 7.77 -0.08 -7.75
C GLN A 61 7.71 -1.53 -8.22
N PRO A 62 8.18 -2.49 -7.41
CA PRO A 62 8.05 -3.89 -7.75
C PRO A 62 6.56 -4.27 -7.65
N PHE A 63 6.13 -5.18 -8.52
CA PHE A 63 4.74 -5.63 -8.57
C PHE A 63 4.34 -6.28 -7.23
N GLN A 64 3.56 -5.59 -6.40
CA GLN A 64 3.02 -6.19 -5.18
C GLN A 64 1.72 -6.94 -5.51
N PRO A 65 1.55 -8.17 -5.02
CA PRO A 65 0.26 -8.84 -5.07
C PRO A 65 -0.73 -8.12 -4.15
N VAL A 66 -1.83 -7.65 -4.73
CA VAL A 66 -2.89 -6.91 -4.05
C VAL A 66 -4.17 -7.71 -4.09
N ILE A 67 -4.83 -7.86 -2.94
CA ILE A 67 -6.26 -8.21 -2.90
C ILE A 67 -7.04 -6.90 -2.77
N SER A 68 -7.68 -6.49 -3.86
CA SER A 68 -8.31 -5.17 -3.93
C SER A 68 -9.74 -5.17 -3.39
N SER A 69 -10.03 -4.17 -2.57
CA SER A 69 -11.38 -3.66 -2.31
C SER A 69 -11.46 -2.21 -2.77
N ASN A 70 -12.15 -1.97 -3.89
CA ASN A 70 -12.29 -0.65 -4.47
C ASN A 70 -13.75 -0.23 -4.58
N LEU A 71 -14.20 0.60 -3.62
CA LEU A 71 -15.58 1.07 -3.54
C LEU A 71 -16.06 1.81 -4.80
N ALA A 72 -15.17 2.41 -5.60
CA ALA A 72 -15.55 3.09 -6.83
C ALA A 72 -16.15 2.10 -7.85
N TYR A 73 -15.62 0.88 -7.95
CA TYR A 73 -16.08 -0.13 -8.91
C TYR A 73 -17.27 -0.96 -8.39
N GLN A 74 -17.50 -0.98 -7.09
CA GLN A 74 -18.53 -1.83 -6.48
C GLN A 74 -19.95 -1.24 -6.55
N GLY A 75 -20.17 -0.16 -7.32
CA GLY A 75 -21.48 0.47 -7.47
C GLY A 75 -22.59 -0.47 -7.96
N ASN A 76 -22.28 -1.43 -8.84
CA ASN A 76 -23.26 -2.43 -9.30
C ASN A 76 -23.56 -3.47 -8.23
N LEU A 77 -22.55 -3.88 -7.46
CA LEU A 77 -22.71 -4.79 -6.34
C LEU A 77 -23.61 -4.18 -5.25
N MET A 78 -23.40 -2.90 -4.92
CA MET A 78 -24.27 -2.15 -3.99
C MET A 78 -25.73 -2.20 -4.43
N ARG A 79 -26.00 -1.86 -5.70
CA ARG A 79 -27.35 -1.85 -6.27
C ARG A 79 -27.99 -3.24 -6.25
N PHE A 80 -27.21 -4.27 -6.59
CA PHE A 80 -27.66 -5.65 -6.56
C PHE A 80 -28.03 -6.10 -5.14
N LEU A 81 -27.15 -5.91 -4.15
CA LEU A 81 -27.39 -6.36 -2.77
C LEU A 81 -28.56 -5.62 -2.11
N VAL A 82 -28.75 -4.34 -2.44
CA VAL A 82 -29.96 -3.58 -2.03
C VAL A 82 -31.20 -4.15 -2.71
N GLY A 83 -31.16 -4.32 -4.04
CA GLY A 83 -32.30 -4.81 -4.81
C GLY A 83 -32.76 -6.21 -4.40
N ILE A 84 -31.81 -7.14 -4.20
CA ILE A 84 -32.14 -8.51 -3.78
C ILE A 84 -32.70 -8.52 -2.35
N SER A 85 -32.19 -7.66 -1.46
CA SER A 85 -32.73 -7.52 -0.10
C SER A 85 -34.19 -7.05 -0.13
N ASN A 86 -34.50 -6.04 -0.95
CA ASN A 86 -35.86 -5.51 -1.08
C ASN A 86 -36.82 -6.55 -1.67
N LEU A 87 -36.46 -7.16 -2.81
CA LEU A 87 -37.33 -8.12 -3.49
C LEU A 87 -37.61 -9.38 -2.66
N THR A 88 -36.64 -9.81 -1.87
CA THR A 88 -36.73 -11.06 -1.10
C THR A 88 -37.18 -10.88 0.35
N GLY A 89 -37.11 -9.66 0.88
CA GLY A 89 -37.32 -9.36 2.30
C GLY A 89 -36.14 -9.72 3.21
N ASP A 90 -35.05 -10.26 2.66
CA ASP A 90 -33.86 -10.65 3.42
C ASP A 90 -32.86 -9.48 3.52
N GLY A 91 -32.95 -8.71 4.61
CA GLY A 91 -32.16 -7.49 4.80
C GLY A 91 -30.65 -7.69 4.96
N ARG A 92 -30.18 -8.92 5.21
CA ARG A 92 -28.78 -9.19 5.58
C ARG A 92 -27.77 -8.72 4.53
N TYR A 93 -28.11 -8.75 3.24
CA TYR A 93 -27.18 -8.37 2.17
C TYR A 93 -26.96 -6.86 2.11
N ARG A 94 -28.05 -6.08 2.19
CA ARG A 94 -27.98 -4.62 2.31
C ARG A 94 -27.22 -4.23 3.58
N ASP A 95 -27.56 -4.84 4.71
CA ASP A 95 -27.02 -4.45 6.00
C ASP A 95 -25.52 -4.78 6.10
N ALA A 96 -25.06 -5.90 5.53
CA ALA A 96 -23.64 -6.23 5.41
C ALA A 96 -22.85 -5.19 4.58
N TYR A 97 -23.49 -4.61 3.56
CA TYR A 97 -22.84 -3.58 2.76
C TYR A 97 -22.84 -2.21 3.45
N LYS A 98 -23.88 -1.88 4.23
CA LYS A 98 -23.88 -0.71 5.11
C LYS A 98 -22.78 -0.80 6.17
N GLU A 99 -22.55 -1.99 6.71
CA GLU A 99 -21.44 -2.27 7.62
C GLU A 99 -20.07 -2.01 6.97
N SER A 100 -19.86 -2.51 5.75
CA SER A 100 -18.66 -2.21 4.93
C SER A 100 -18.42 -0.71 4.79
N LEU A 101 -19.46 0.05 4.44
CA LEU A 101 -19.37 1.50 4.25
C LEU A 101 -19.03 2.25 5.54
N ARG A 102 -19.67 1.90 6.67
CA ARG A 102 -19.35 2.48 7.98
C ARG A 102 -17.91 2.20 8.38
N TYR A 103 -17.42 1.00 8.08
CA TYR A 103 -16.02 0.65 8.33
C TYR A 103 -15.08 1.50 7.47
N CYS A 104 -15.36 1.66 6.17
CA CYS A 104 -14.60 2.55 5.31
C CYS A 104 -14.59 4.01 5.81
N PHE A 105 -15.74 4.56 6.19
CA PHE A 105 -15.79 5.92 6.75
C PHE A 105 -14.96 6.06 8.02
N LYS A 106 -14.94 5.03 8.87
CA LYS A 106 -14.20 5.06 10.13
C LYS A 106 -12.69 4.87 9.96
N HIS A 107 -12.28 3.99 9.05
CA HIS A 107 -10.89 3.52 8.98
C HIS A 107 -10.11 3.99 7.76
N TYR A 108 -10.80 4.39 6.69
CA TYR A 108 -10.20 4.70 5.39
C TYR A 108 -10.62 6.06 4.81
N ALA A 109 -11.38 6.85 5.56
CA ALA A 109 -11.58 8.26 5.25
C ALA A 109 -10.35 9.07 5.68
N VAL A 110 -9.85 9.93 4.80
CA VAL A 110 -8.84 10.93 5.17
C VAL A 110 -9.49 12.12 5.86
N ALA A 111 -8.69 13.04 6.42
CA ALA A 111 -9.17 14.16 7.24
C ALA A 111 -10.27 15.00 6.57
N ASN A 112 -10.22 15.19 5.25
CA ASN A 112 -11.24 15.96 4.52
C ASN A 112 -12.53 15.17 4.23
N GLY A 113 -12.56 13.86 4.47
CA GLY A 113 -13.70 12.97 4.28
C GLY A 113 -13.65 12.13 2.99
N LEU A 114 -12.67 12.34 2.10
CA LEU A 114 -12.49 11.44 0.94
C LEU A 114 -12.18 10.02 1.39
N LEU A 115 -12.71 9.05 0.66
CA LEU A 115 -12.35 7.64 0.83
C LEU A 115 -11.22 7.27 -0.13
N GLN A 116 -10.37 6.33 0.31
CA GLN A 116 -9.31 5.74 -0.52
C GLN A 116 -9.91 4.79 -1.57
N MET A 117 -10.37 5.36 -2.68
CA MET A 117 -11.04 4.65 -3.77
C MET A 117 -10.77 5.31 -5.14
N GLY A 118 -11.17 4.62 -6.21
CA GLY A 118 -11.06 5.13 -7.58
C GLY A 118 -9.92 4.52 -8.38
N HIS A 119 -9.55 5.16 -9.48
CA HIS A 119 -8.62 4.60 -10.46
C HIS A 119 -7.16 4.53 -9.96
N HIS A 120 -6.86 5.31 -8.91
CA HIS A 120 -5.52 5.43 -8.32
C HIS A 120 -5.39 5.00 -6.86
N ARG A 121 -6.50 4.57 -6.24
CA ARG A 121 -6.54 4.16 -4.83
C ARG A 121 -7.53 3.05 -4.59
N TRP A 122 -7.20 2.17 -3.66
CA TRP A 122 -8.05 1.09 -3.17
C TRP A 122 -7.58 0.67 -1.79
N ILE A 123 -8.32 -0.22 -1.13
CA ILE A 123 -7.86 -0.89 0.08
C ILE A 123 -7.22 -2.23 -0.32
N ASN A 124 -5.99 -2.46 0.12
CA ASN A 124 -5.31 -3.73 -0.03
C ASN A 124 -5.64 -4.59 1.18
N LEU A 125 -6.47 -5.60 0.96
CA LEU A 125 -6.95 -6.49 2.02
C LEU A 125 -5.85 -7.44 2.52
N ASN A 126 -4.73 -7.60 1.80
CA ASN A 126 -3.59 -8.36 2.34
C ASN A 126 -2.88 -7.61 3.47
N THR A 127 -2.87 -6.28 3.43
CA THR A 127 -2.12 -5.44 4.38
C THR A 127 -3.01 -4.64 5.31
N ASP A 128 -4.33 -4.63 5.09
CA ASP A 128 -5.31 -3.79 5.78
C ASP A 128 -5.07 -2.28 5.62
N GLU A 129 -4.31 -1.88 4.61
CA GLU A 129 -3.91 -0.50 4.33
C GLU A 129 -4.45 -0.01 2.98
N GLN A 130 -4.45 1.30 2.79
CA GLN A 130 -4.68 1.88 1.47
C GLN A 130 -3.47 1.64 0.57
N ASP A 131 -3.73 1.40 -0.70
CA ASP A 131 -2.73 1.15 -1.73
C ASP A 131 -3.13 1.87 -3.02
N GLY A 132 -2.19 2.06 -3.94
CA GLY A 132 -2.40 2.92 -5.10
C GLY A 132 -1.18 3.07 -5.99
N ASN A 133 -1.43 3.33 -7.27
CA ASN A 133 -0.37 3.62 -8.23
C ASN A 133 0.06 5.09 -8.13
N ASP A 134 0.95 5.40 -7.19
CA ASP A 134 1.50 6.74 -7.08
C ASP A 134 2.45 7.09 -8.24
N TRP A 135 1.89 7.73 -9.27
CA TRP A 135 2.67 8.29 -10.38
C TRP A 135 2.53 9.81 -10.52
N PRO A 136 3.60 10.59 -10.22
CA PRO A 136 4.77 10.26 -9.40
C PRO A 136 4.42 9.97 -7.92
N ALA A 137 5.37 9.37 -7.18
CA ALA A 137 5.31 9.16 -5.72
C ALA A 137 4.76 10.39 -4.99
N GLY A 138 3.66 10.23 -4.24
CA GLY A 138 3.02 11.31 -3.47
C GLY A 138 2.21 12.33 -4.28
N LYS A 139 1.91 12.07 -5.56
CA LYS A 139 1.13 12.98 -6.44
C LYS A 139 -0.12 12.38 -7.07
N SER A 140 -0.40 11.08 -6.91
CA SER A 140 -1.66 10.53 -7.42
C SER A 140 -2.80 10.84 -6.45
N GLY A 141 -3.82 11.51 -6.99
CA GLY A 141 -4.99 11.94 -6.24
C GLY A 141 -6.15 10.96 -6.37
N HIS A 142 -7.21 11.24 -5.63
CA HIS A 142 -8.53 10.65 -5.83
C HIS A 142 -8.96 10.85 -7.29
N GLU A 143 -9.27 9.79 -8.03
CA GLU A 143 -9.73 9.88 -9.42
C GLU A 143 -10.89 8.92 -9.64
N MET A 144 -12.01 9.46 -10.13
CA MET A 144 -13.15 8.68 -10.58
C MET A 144 -13.41 8.95 -12.06
N LYS A 145 -13.77 7.90 -12.80
CA LYS A 145 -14.08 7.95 -14.25
C LYS A 145 -15.21 6.98 -14.59
N ARG A 146 -16.42 7.52 -14.64
CA ARG A 146 -17.68 6.83 -14.89
C ARG A 146 -18.00 5.77 -13.85
N ASP A 147 -17.66 6.01 -12.59
CA ASP A 147 -17.77 4.98 -11.55
C ASP A 147 -19.19 4.97 -10.92
N TYR A 148 -19.79 6.14 -10.68
CA TYR A 148 -21.15 6.34 -10.13
C TYR A 148 -21.52 5.38 -8.97
N PRO A 149 -20.82 5.43 -7.83
CA PRO A 149 -21.20 4.69 -6.63
C PRO A 149 -22.67 4.92 -6.27
N TYR A 150 -23.30 3.94 -5.64
CA TYR A 150 -24.70 4.05 -5.26
C TYR A 150 -24.87 4.91 -4.01
N TYR A 151 -24.70 6.23 -4.12
CA TYR A 151 -24.74 7.17 -2.99
C TYR A 151 -25.95 7.04 -2.03
N PRO A 152 -27.15 6.62 -2.46
CA PRO A 152 -28.24 6.34 -1.52
C PRO A 152 -27.87 5.31 -0.42
N ILE A 153 -27.07 4.27 -0.71
CA ILE A 153 -26.63 3.34 0.35
C ILE A 153 -25.55 3.95 1.25
N PHE A 154 -24.73 4.87 0.74
CA PHE A 154 -23.77 5.63 1.56
C PHE A 154 -24.52 6.51 2.56
N TRP A 155 -25.55 7.22 2.08
CA TRP A 155 -26.40 8.07 2.89
C TRP A 155 -27.17 7.28 3.95
N ASP A 156 -27.73 6.12 3.58
CA ASP A 156 -28.43 5.23 4.52
C ASP A 156 -27.48 4.56 5.53
N ALA A 157 -26.20 4.37 5.18
CA ALA A 157 -25.19 3.84 6.10
C ALA A 157 -24.77 4.87 7.15
N ASP A 158 -24.39 6.07 6.70
CA ASP A 158 -24.00 7.22 7.53
C ASP A 158 -24.18 8.53 6.73
N PRO A 159 -25.25 9.31 6.96
CA PRO A 159 -25.52 10.51 6.18
C PRO A 159 -24.52 11.64 6.43
N VAL A 160 -23.92 11.72 7.62
CA VAL A 160 -22.93 12.77 7.95
C VAL A 160 -21.63 12.49 7.20
N ALA A 161 -21.13 11.26 7.27
CA ALA A 161 -19.92 10.86 6.57
C ALA A 161 -20.11 10.90 5.04
N ALA A 162 -21.27 10.45 4.54
CA ALA A 162 -21.61 10.54 3.11
C ALA A 162 -21.64 11.99 2.61
N ARG A 163 -22.30 12.90 3.34
CA ARG A 163 -22.34 14.34 3.03
C ARG A 163 -20.92 14.91 2.94
N ARG A 164 -20.07 14.62 3.93
CA ARG A 164 -18.69 15.09 3.97
C ARG A 164 -17.87 14.53 2.81
N MET A 165 -17.96 13.23 2.53
CA MET A 165 -17.25 12.57 1.42
C MET A 165 -17.63 13.15 0.05
N MET A 166 -18.93 13.31 -0.22
CA MET A 166 -19.41 13.87 -1.51
C MET A 166 -19.03 15.34 -1.66
N THR A 167 -19.01 16.10 -0.57
CA THR A 167 -18.54 17.49 -0.55
C THR A 167 -17.02 17.56 -0.79
N ALA A 168 -16.25 16.66 -0.18
CA ALA A 168 -14.80 16.56 -0.37
C ALA A 168 -14.42 16.12 -1.80
N HIS A 169 -15.24 15.27 -2.43
CA HIS A 169 -15.10 14.94 -3.85
C HIS A 169 -15.19 16.20 -4.71
N TRP A 170 -16.13 17.10 -4.43
CA TRP A 170 -16.18 18.38 -5.13
C TRP A 170 -14.97 19.26 -4.82
N ASP A 171 -14.74 19.53 -3.54
CA ASP A 171 -13.72 20.49 -3.13
C ASP A 171 -12.33 20.09 -3.60
N SER A 172 -11.96 18.81 -3.49
CA SER A 172 -10.63 18.33 -3.86
C SER A 172 -10.35 18.41 -5.38
N HIS A 173 -11.39 18.37 -6.21
CA HIS A 173 -11.27 18.40 -7.68
C HIS A 173 -11.44 19.80 -8.28
N ILE A 174 -12.33 20.64 -7.74
CA ILE A 174 -12.55 21.99 -8.28
C ILE A 174 -11.36 22.90 -7.94
N GLN A 175 -10.72 23.44 -8.98
CA GLN A 175 -9.59 24.37 -8.86
C GLN A 175 -10.04 25.83 -9.03
N ASP A 176 -11.09 26.06 -9.82
CA ASP A 176 -11.65 27.38 -10.06
C ASP A 176 -13.18 27.31 -10.18
N TRP A 177 -13.86 27.98 -9.25
CA TRP A 177 -15.33 28.06 -9.18
C TRP A 177 -15.95 29.05 -10.17
N GLY A 178 -15.17 29.94 -10.78
CA GLY A 178 -15.66 30.85 -11.81
C GLY A 178 -15.80 30.13 -13.16
N PHE A 179 -14.74 29.48 -13.63
CA PHE A 179 -14.66 28.80 -14.93
C PHE A 179 -15.11 27.34 -14.90
N MET A 180 -15.32 26.78 -13.69
CA MET A 180 -15.46 25.34 -13.46
C MET A 180 -14.25 24.56 -13.99
N ASN A 181 -13.04 25.09 -13.79
CA ASN A 181 -11.82 24.35 -14.07
C ASN A 181 -11.59 23.34 -12.95
N PHE A 182 -11.41 22.07 -13.28
CA PHE A 182 -11.18 21.01 -12.32
C PHE A 182 -9.99 20.13 -12.73
N THR A 183 -9.41 19.46 -11.74
CA THR A 183 -8.43 18.40 -11.96
C THR A 183 -9.12 17.05 -11.86
N ARG A 184 -8.76 16.11 -12.74
CA ARG A 184 -9.23 14.72 -12.62
C ARG A 184 -8.64 13.98 -11.42
N HIS A 185 -7.54 14.46 -10.84
CA HIS A 185 -6.95 13.91 -9.61
C HIS A 185 -7.18 14.90 -8.46
N GLY A 186 -8.10 14.59 -7.56
CA GLY A 186 -8.41 15.36 -6.36
C GLY A 186 -7.42 15.09 -5.22
N SER A 187 -7.10 16.12 -4.44
CA SER A 187 -6.17 15.98 -3.31
C SER A 187 -6.81 15.38 -2.06
N TYR A 188 -6.18 14.34 -1.50
CA TYR A 188 -6.55 13.74 -0.20
C TYR A 188 -6.21 14.63 1.01
N VAL A 189 -5.37 15.65 0.83
CA VAL A 189 -4.90 16.51 1.94
C VAL A 189 -5.47 17.92 1.88
N LYS A 190 -6.32 18.24 0.89
CA LYS A 190 -6.97 19.55 0.82
C LYS A 190 -7.95 19.70 1.99
N GLU A 191 -7.77 20.72 2.81
CA GLU A 191 -8.68 21.03 3.91
C GLU A 191 -10.06 21.43 3.37
N LEU A 192 -11.10 20.75 3.85
CA LEU A 192 -12.48 21.02 3.47
C LEU A 192 -13.12 22.03 4.44
N ASN A 193 -13.63 23.13 3.91
CA ASN A 193 -14.51 24.05 4.63
C ASN A 193 -15.97 23.84 4.22
N GLU A 194 -16.72 23.05 4.99
CA GLU A 194 -18.13 22.73 4.71
C GLU A 194 -19.06 23.94 4.75
N GLU A 195 -18.69 25.02 5.46
CA GLU A 195 -19.54 26.21 5.61
C GLU A 195 -19.52 27.10 4.36
N THR A 196 -18.37 27.18 3.69
CA THR A 196 -18.17 28.12 2.58
C THR A 196 -18.18 27.45 1.20
N ILE A 197 -17.98 26.13 1.13
CA ILE A 197 -17.74 25.41 -0.13
C ILE A 197 -18.82 25.64 -1.20
N TRP A 198 -20.09 25.71 -0.81
CA TRP A 198 -21.20 25.92 -1.75
C TRP A 198 -21.59 27.39 -1.94
N ASN A 199 -21.02 28.31 -1.15
CA ASN A 199 -21.32 29.74 -1.13
C ASN A 199 -20.28 30.55 -1.94
N GLN A 200 -19.81 29.99 -3.05
CA GLN A 200 -18.77 30.59 -3.88
C GLN A 200 -19.35 31.71 -4.77
N PRO A 201 -18.56 32.72 -5.17
CA PRO A 201 -19.03 33.78 -6.05
C PRO A 201 -19.53 33.25 -7.39
N VAL A 202 -20.77 33.60 -7.76
CA VAL A 202 -21.35 33.21 -9.04
C VAL A 202 -20.89 34.18 -10.13
N THR A 203 -20.08 33.70 -11.07
CA THR A 203 -19.58 34.48 -12.22
C THR A 203 -20.53 34.41 -13.42
N LYS A 204 -20.24 35.16 -14.49
CA LYS A 204 -20.91 34.94 -15.78
C LYS A 204 -20.54 33.56 -16.34
N PRO A 205 -21.49 32.82 -16.96
CA PRO A 205 -21.17 31.56 -17.63
C PRO A 205 -20.07 31.75 -18.67
N VAL A 206 -19.16 30.79 -18.73
CA VAL A 206 -18.14 30.73 -19.79
C VAL A 206 -18.65 29.75 -20.83
N VAL A 207 -18.51 30.10 -22.09
CA VAL A 207 -18.95 29.31 -23.25
C VAL A 207 -17.74 29.09 -24.15
N GLY A 208 -17.60 27.88 -24.68
CA GLY A 208 -16.47 27.47 -25.50
C GLY A 208 -15.29 26.91 -24.69
N ILE A 209 -14.21 26.62 -25.41
CA ILE A 209 -12.99 26.00 -24.87
C ILE A 209 -12.02 27.10 -24.45
N VAL A 210 -11.61 27.07 -23.19
CA VAL A 210 -10.64 28.01 -22.63
C VAL A 210 -9.37 27.25 -22.21
N LYS A 211 -8.27 27.94 -21.91
CA LYS A 211 -7.05 27.26 -21.43
C LYS A 211 -7.14 26.93 -19.93
N GLY A 212 -6.78 25.72 -19.54
CA GLY A 212 -6.84 25.18 -18.17
C GLY A 212 -6.43 23.70 -18.11
N ASN A 213 -7.01 22.94 -17.17
CA ASN A 213 -6.64 21.54 -16.89
C ASN A 213 -7.28 20.54 -17.87
N LEU A 214 -7.02 19.23 -17.66
CA LEU A 214 -7.68 18.13 -18.38
C LEU A 214 -9.03 17.79 -17.76
N THR A 215 -10.07 18.52 -18.16
CA THR A 215 -11.46 18.39 -17.65
C THR A 215 -12.27 17.36 -18.42
N PHE A 216 -11.77 16.12 -18.55
CA PHE A 216 -12.49 15.06 -19.24
C PHE A 216 -13.90 14.86 -18.70
N PHE A 217 -14.88 14.76 -19.59
CA PHE A 217 -16.26 14.51 -19.20
C PHE A 217 -16.39 13.24 -18.36
N ASP A 218 -15.57 12.21 -18.60
CA ASP A 218 -15.61 10.96 -17.82
C ASP A 218 -15.36 11.16 -16.32
N SER A 219 -14.47 12.09 -15.93
CA SER A 219 -14.27 12.46 -14.52
C SER A 219 -15.24 13.56 -14.09
N GLY A 220 -15.53 14.50 -14.99
CA GLY A 220 -16.51 15.56 -14.73
C GLY A 220 -17.90 15.00 -14.43
N SER A 221 -18.30 13.90 -15.06
CA SER A 221 -19.59 13.27 -14.86
C SER A 221 -19.73 12.66 -13.46
N ASP A 222 -18.68 12.10 -12.86
CA ASP A 222 -18.70 11.65 -11.46
C ASP A 222 -18.85 12.84 -10.49
N ILE A 223 -18.13 13.94 -10.75
CA ILE A 223 -18.26 15.18 -9.95
C ILE A 223 -19.70 15.71 -10.06
N ILE A 224 -20.23 15.86 -11.28
CA ILE A 224 -21.62 16.30 -11.52
C ILE A 224 -22.62 15.35 -10.82
N TYR A 225 -22.42 14.05 -10.95
CA TYR A 225 -23.29 13.03 -10.35
C TYR A 225 -23.28 13.11 -8.81
N ALA A 226 -22.11 13.22 -8.19
CA ALA A 226 -21.97 13.41 -6.75
C ALA A 226 -22.65 14.69 -6.27
N GLY A 227 -22.47 15.82 -6.98
CA GLY A 227 -23.07 17.10 -6.58
C GLY A 227 -24.59 17.10 -6.68
N ALA A 228 -25.13 16.52 -7.76
CA ALA A 228 -26.57 16.40 -7.96
C ALA A 228 -27.22 15.41 -6.97
N GLN A 229 -26.58 14.27 -6.70
CA GLN A 229 -27.04 13.32 -5.68
C GLN A 229 -26.97 13.91 -4.28
N LEU A 230 -25.92 14.69 -3.97
CA LEU A 230 -25.82 15.39 -2.69
C LEU A 230 -26.98 16.36 -2.52
N GLY A 231 -27.29 17.15 -3.55
CA GLY A 231 -28.42 18.08 -3.49
C GLY A 231 -29.77 17.38 -3.35
N LEU A 232 -29.93 16.19 -3.95
CA LEU A 232 -31.13 15.36 -3.80
C LEU A 232 -31.24 14.77 -2.38
N LEU A 233 -30.20 14.11 -1.89
CA LEU A 233 -30.19 13.38 -0.62
C LEU A 233 -30.19 14.29 0.61
N ASN A 234 -29.53 15.45 0.50
CA ASN A 234 -29.42 16.45 1.57
C ASN A 234 -30.52 17.53 1.49
N GLU A 235 -31.41 17.45 0.50
CA GLU A 235 -32.43 18.47 0.22
C GLU A 235 -31.84 19.91 0.12
N ASP A 236 -30.67 20.04 -0.52
CA ASP A 236 -29.93 21.30 -0.65
C ASP A 236 -29.71 21.64 -2.13
N ASP A 237 -30.23 22.78 -2.57
CA ASP A 237 -30.12 23.18 -3.98
C ASP A 237 -28.74 23.74 -4.36
N ARG A 238 -27.87 24.07 -3.40
CA ARG A 238 -26.56 24.68 -3.72
C ARG A 238 -25.60 23.69 -4.41
N PRO A 239 -25.37 22.46 -3.90
CA PRO A 239 -24.59 21.45 -4.63
C PRO A 239 -25.16 21.15 -6.02
N LEU A 240 -26.49 21.09 -6.14
CA LEU A 240 -27.18 20.84 -7.40
C LEU A 240 -26.95 21.97 -8.41
N PHE A 241 -27.03 23.24 -7.98
CA PHE A 241 -26.73 24.39 -8.82
C PHE A 241 -25.32 24.30 -9.42
N TRP A 242 -24.32 23.98 -8.60
CA TRP A 242 -22.94 23.85 -9.07
C TRP A 242 -22.76 22.64 -9.99
N ALA A 243 -23.41 21.51 -9.71
CA ALA A 243 -23.43 20.35 -10.60
C ALA A 243 -24.01 20.70 -11.99
N GLN A 244 -25.12 21.44 -12.04
CA GLN A 244 -25.71 21.93 -13.29
C GLN A 244 -24.78 22.90 -14.02
N ARG A 245 -24.10 23.79 -13.28
CA ARG A 245 -23.13 24.75 -13.84
C ARG A 245 -21.90 24.07 -14.43
N LEU A 246 -21.37 23.04 -13.77
CA LEU A 246 -20.28 22.24 -14.32
C LEU A 246 -20.73 21.49 -15.57
N TYR A 247 -21.93 20.89 -15.55
CA TYR A 247 -22.49 20.24 -16.74
C TYR A 247 -22.69 21.23 -17.90
N ALA A 248 -23.10 22.47 -17.61
CA ALA A 248 -23.26 23.54 -18.59
C ALA A 248 -21.99 23.86 -19.38
N ARG A 249 -20.79 23.67 -18.80
CA ARG A 249 -19.54 23.88 -19.54
C ARG A 249 -19.39 22.95 -20.73
N TYR A 250 -19.92 21.73 -20.65
CA TYR A 250 -19.94 20.80 -21.77
C TYR A 250 -21.08 21.13 -22.72
N SER A 251 -22.30 21.30 -22.20
CA SER A 251 -23.49 21.43 -23.04
C SER A 251 -23.59 22.75 -23.79
N GLU A 252 -23.21 23.87 -23.16
CA GLU A 252 -23.22 25.20 -23.77
C GLU A 252 -22.03 25.40 -24.72
N SER A 253 -20.94 24.65 -24.54
CA SER A 253 -19.77 24.68 -25.43
C SER A 253 -19.88 23.71 -26.61
N ALA A 254 -21.06 23.11 -26.83
CA ALA A 254 -21.31 22.30 -28.01
C ALA A 254 -21.15 23.13 -29.30
N HIS A 255 -20.65 22.49 -30.36
CA HIS A 255 -20.42 23.19 -31.62
C HIS A 255 -21.74 23.74 -32.18
N PRO A 256 -21.78 25.02 -32.62
CA PRO A 256 -23.04 25.70 -32.96
C PRO A 256 -23.80 25.03 -34.11
N ASP A 257 -23.09 24.47 -35.09
CA ASP A 257 -23.72 23.90 -36.30
C ASP A 257 -24.16 22.43 -36.13
N THR A 258 -23.38 21.63 -35.40
CA THR A 258 -23.64 20.19 -35.25
C THR A 258 -24.39 19.88 -33.95
N GLY A 259 -24.29 20.76 -32.94
CA GLY A 259 -24.78 20.52 -31.59
C GLY A 259 -24.01 19.45 -30.81
N LEU A 260 -22.87 19.00 -31.33
CA LEU A 260 -22.04 17.99 -30.68
C LEU A 260 -21.22 18.63 -29.55
N PRO A 261 -21.27 18.06 -28.33
CA PRO A 261 -20.53 18.59 -27.17
C PRO A 261 -19.04 18.21 -27.23
N PRO A 262 -18.15 19.03 -26.63
CA PRO A 262 -16.74 18.69 -26.48
C PRO A 262 -16.55 17.61 -25.42
N TRP A 263 -15.45 16.86 -25.52
CA TRP A 263 -15.04 15.87 -24.53
C TRP A 263 -14.47 16.51 -23.24
N HIS A 264 -13.83 17.68 -23.34
CA HIS A 264 -13.40 18.49 -22.20
C HIS A 264 -13.41 19.98 -22.55
N HIS A 265 -13.59 20.86 -21.56
CA HIS A 265 -13.83 22.30 -21.79
C HIS A 265 -12.64 23.22 -21.49
N THR A 266 -11.49 22.69 -21.05
CA THR A 266 -10.32 23.53 -20.68
C THR A 266 -8.96 23.16 -21.26
N SER A 267 -8.78 22.02 -21.94
CA SER A 267 -7.46 21.66 -22.51
C SER A 267 -7.42 21.95 -24.00
N LEU A 268 -6.36 22.63 -24.44
CA LEU A 268 -6.08 22.97 -25.84
C LEU A 268 -5.04 22.02 -26.45
N ARG A 269 -4.90 20.82 -25.88
CA ARG A 269 -4.00 19.79 -26.39
C ARG A 269 -4.45 19.31 -27.77
N THR A 270 -3.50 19.12 -28.66
CA THR A 270 -3.69 18.52 -29.99
C THR A 270 -2.86 17.25 -30.13
N PHE A 271 -3.40 16.26 -30.83
CA PHE A 271 -2.67 15.13 -31.39
C PHE A 271 -2.42 15.35 -32.89
N GLY A 272 -1.72 14.42 -33.54
CA GLY A 272 -1.42 14.50 -34.98
C GLY A 272 -0.20 15.35 -35.29
N SER A 273 0.06 15.59 -36.58
CA SER A 273 1.14 16.46 -37.05
C SER A 273 0.71 17.94 -37.01
N GLU A 274 1.66 18.86 -37.17
CA GLU A 274 1.36 20.29 -37.25
C GLU A 274 0.48 20.63 -38.47
N GLU A 275 0.61 19.88 -39.57
CA GLU A 275 -0.24 20.07 -40.76
C GLU A 275 -1.66 19.51 -40.56
N ASN A 276 -1.85 18.55 -39.65
CA ASN A 276 -3.12 17.86 -39.42
C ASN A 276 -3.45 17.70 -37.94
N PRO A 277 -3.60 18.81 -37.19
CA PRO A 277 -3.87 18.75 -35.77
C PRO A 277 -5.24 18.14 -35.48
N VAL A 278 -5.31 17.38 -34.40
CA VAL A 278 -6.53 16.76 -33.86
C VAL A 278 -6.73 17.28 -32.44
N PRO A 279 -7.60 18.28 -32.23
CA PRO A 279 -7.85 18.81 -30.89
C PRO A 279 -8.49 17.75 -29.99
N GLU A 280 -7.86 17.43 -28.84
CA GLU A 280 -8.33 16.40 -27.91
C GLU A 280 -9.76 16.70 -27.43
N TYR A 281 -10.08 17.97 -27.19
CA TYR A 281 -11.40 18.40 -26.72
C TYR A 281 -12.52 18.12 -27.72
N ALA A 282 -12.20 18.03 -29.01
CA ALA A 282 -13.18 17.90 -30.08
C ALA A 282 -13.49 16.42 -30.40
N LEU A 283 -12.73 15.47 -29.84
CA LEU A 283 -12.83 14.07 -30.20
C LEU A 283 -14.15 13.43 -29.80
N ILE A 284 -14.78 12.75 -30.76
CA ILE A 284 -15.93 11.87 -30.56
C ILE A 284 -15.58 10.51 -31.15
N THR A 285 -15.02 9.66 -30.31
CA THR A 285 -14.62 8.28 -30.62
C THR A 285 -15.25 7.32 -29.62
N SER A 286 -15.11 6.01 -29.82
CA SER A 286 -15.60 5.01 -28.85
C SER A 286 -15.11 5.27 -27.42
N GLY A 287 -13.89 5.78 -27.26
CA GLY A 287 -13.28 6.11 -25.97
C GLY A 287 -13.65 7.48 -25.40
N SER A 288 -13.95 8.47 -26.25
CA SER A 288 -14.20 9.86 -25.83
C SER A 288 -15.67 10.28 -25.88
N ALA A 289 -16.56 9.43 -26.40
CA ALA A 289 -18.00 9.67 -26.45
C ALA A 289 -18.72 9.39 -25.11
N GLY A 290 -18.17 9.90 -23.99
CA GLY A 290 -18.71 9.65 -22.64
C GLY A 290 -20.20 10.02 -22.47
N LEU A 291 -20.66 11.07 -23.20
CA LEU A 291 -22.06 11.51 -23.26
C LEU A 291 -22.98 10.56 -24.04
N MET A 292 -22.46 9.64 -24.83
CA MET A 292 -23.24 8.56 -25.46
C MET A 292 -23.21 7.24 -24.68
N ASN A 293 -22.35 7.14 -23.65
CA ASN A 293 -22.08 5.92 -22.89
C ASN A 293 -22.49 6.12 -21.41
N GLY A 294 -21.72 5.54 -20.47
CA GLY A 294 -22.00 5.56 -19.03
C GLY A 294 -22.25 6.97 -18.45
N GLY A 295 -21.50 7.99 -18.88
CA GLY A 295 -21.76 9.37 -18.43
C GLY A 295 -23.07 9.96 -18.92
N GLY A 296 -23.45 9.67 -20.17
CA GLY A 296 -24.78 10.02 -20.67
C GLY A 296 -25.89 9.32 -19.89
N ILE A 297 -25.73 8.03 -19.57
CA ILE A 297 -26.69 7.27 -18.74
C ILE A 297 -26.82 7.92 -17.36
N ALA A 298 -25.71 8.24 -16.69
CA ALA A 298 -25.74 8.90 -15.39
C ALA A 298 -26.50 10.25 -15.44
N MET A 299 -26.25 11.09 -16.44
CA MET A 299 -26.99 12.36 -16.60
C MET A 299 -28.48 12.13 -16.84
N LEU A 300 -28.84 11.13 -17.64
CA LEU A 300 -30.25 10.75 -17.85
C LEU A 300 -30.90 10.24 -16.56
N ARG A 301 -30.16 9.49 -15.73
CA ARG A 301 -30.65 9.02 -14.41
C ARG A 301 -30.87 10.18 -13.45
N LEU A 302 -29.95 11.14 -13.36
CA LEU A 302 -30.17 12.39 -12.62
C LEU A 302 -31.42 13.12 -13.13
N GLY A 303 -31.61 13.13 -14.44
CA GLY A 303 -32.81 13.64 -15.08
C GLY A 303 -34.09 12.99 -14.54
N GLU A 304 -34.11 11.69 -14.25
CA GLU A 304 -35.27 11.01 -13.65
C GLU A 304 -35.38 11.28 -12.14
N GLU A 305 -34.29 11.06 -11.40
CA GLU A 305 -34.27 11.03 -9.93
C GLU A 305 -34.54 12.40 -9.31
N LEU A 306 -34.11 13.48 -9.96
CA LEU A 306 -34.35 14.86 -9.51
C LEU A 306 -35.79 15.36 -9.78
N GLY A 307 -36.66 14.56 -10.40
CA GLY A 307 -38.04 14.94 -10.71
C GLY A 307 -38.11 16.24 -11.52
N ALA A 308 -38.81 17.26 -11.02
CA ALA A 308 -38.92 18.55 -11.70
C ALA A 308 -37.56 19.26 -11.89
N LYS A 309 -36.65 19.16 -10.90
CA LYS A 309 -35.30 19.75 -10.93
C LYS A 309 -34.38 19.09 -11.95
N GLY A 310 -34.74 17.88 -12.42
CA GLY A 310 -34.01 17.14 -13.46
C GLY A 310 -34.24 17.62 -14.89
N ARG A 311 -35.12 18.61 -15.13
CA ARG A 311 -35.48 19.07 -16.49
C ARG A 311 -34.27 19.41 -17.35
N TYR A 312 -33.31 20.16 -16.79
CA TYR A 312 -32.12 20.59 -17.51
C TYR A 312 -31.30 19.42 -18.06
N TYR A 313 -31.14 18.35 -17.28
CA TYR A 313 -30.42 17.15 -17.71
C TYR A 313 -31.15 16.44 -18.85
N ARG A 314 -32.48 16.29 -18.75
CA ARG A 314 -33.30 15.62 -19.78
C ARG A 314 -33.25 16.35 -21.12
N GLU A 315 -33.48 17.67 -21.10
CA GLU A 315 -33.51 18.50 -22.32
C GLU A 315 -32.14 18.60 -22.98
N THR A 316 -31.08 18.73 -22.17
CA THR A 316 -29.69 18.76 -22.65
C THR A 316 -29.27 17.43 -23.28
N MET A 317 -29.55 16.30 -22.61
CA MET A 317 -29.23 14.98 -23.15
C MET A 317 -30.02 14.67 -24.42
N LEU A 318 -31.29 15.09 -24.51
CA LEU A 318 -32.07 14.99 -25.75
C LEU A 318 -31.40 15.75 -26.90
N LYS A 319 -30.92 16.98 -26.66
CA LYS A 319 -30.21 17.76 -27.67
C LYS A 319 -28.94 17.03 -28.15
N HIS A 320 -28.12 16.53 -27.22
CA HIS A 320 -26.87 15.86 -27.57
C HIS A 320 -27.10 14.53 -28.30
N LEU A 321 -27.99 13.66 -27.81
CA LEU A 321 -28.25 12.38 -28.47
C LEU A 321 -28.87 12.55 -29.87
N LYS A 322 -29.67 13.60 -30.11
CA LYS A 322 -30.11 13.96 -31.46
C LYS A 322 -28.94 14.36 -32.37
N ALA A 323 -27.99 15.15 -31.86
CA ALA A 323 -26.80 15.53 -32.62
C ALA A 323 -25.95 14.32 -32.97
N TYR A 324 -25.69 13.45 -31.99
CA TYR A 324 -24.95 12.20 -32.20
C TYR A 324 -25.64 11.27 -33.20
N ALA A 325 -26.96 11.07 -33.09
CA ALA A 325 -27.71 10.25 -34.04
C ALA A 325 -27.65 10.80 -35.47
N LYS A 326 -27.63 12.13 -35.63
CA LYS A 326 -27.59 12.79 -36.94
C LYS A 326 -26.20 12.76 -37.57
N HIS A 327 -25.16 12.99 -36.78
CA HIS A 327 -23.81 13.26 -37.29
C HIS A 327 -22.87 12.06 -37.16
N CYS A 328 -22.98 11.28 -36.09
CA CYS A 328 -22.05 10.21 -35.77
C CYS A 328 -22.57 8.83 -36.18
N TYR A 329 -23.89 8.59 -36.12
CA TYR A 329 -24.47 7.27 -36.37
C TYR A 329 -24.86 7.05 -37.85
N ARG A 330 -24.55 5.86 -38.36
CA ARG A 330 -24.88 5.37 -39.70
C ARG A 330 -25.91 4.23 -39.60
N PRO A 331 -27.21 4.52 -39.67
CA PRO A 331 -28.25 3.51 -39.46
C PRO A 331 -28.27 2.41 -40.52
N GLU A 332 -27.74 2.66 -41.71
CA GLU A 332 -27.74 1.72 -42.84
C GLU A 332 -26.76 0.55 -42.66
N VAL A 333 -25.69 0.75 -41.89
CA VAL A 333 -24.66 -0.27 -41.59
C VAL A 333 -24.53 -0.54 -40.08
N ASN A 334 -25.28 0.18 -39.25
CA ASN A 334 -25.22 0.12 -37.80
C ASN A 334 -23.82 0.43 -37.22
N GLU A 335 -23.21 1.53 -37.67
CA GLU A 335 -21.87 1.95 -37.24
C GLU A 335 -21.85 3.40 -36.74
N MET A 336 -20.98 3.68 -35.78
CA MET A 336 -20.65 5.02 -35.30
C MET A 336 -19.30 5.45 -35.92
N ARG A 337 -19.28 6.64 -36.50
CA ARG A 337 -18.07 7.28 -37.03
C ARG A 337 -17.19 7.83 -35.90
N ASN A 338 -15.89 7.93 -36.17
CA ASN A 338 -14.96 8.70 -35.34
C ASN A 338 -14.91 10.13 -35.89
N MET A 339 -15.43 11.08 -35.13
CA MET A 339 -15.67 12.44 -35.58
C MET A 339 -14.92 13.45 -34.72
N LEU A 340 -14.68 14.63 -35.28
CA LEU A 340 -14.57 15.85 -34.48
C LEU A 340 -15.96 16.44 -34.26
N PHE A 341 -16.14 17.16 -33.15
CA PHE A 341 -17.41 17.80 -32.80
C PHE A 341 -17.90 18.85 -33.81
N ASP A 342 -17.06 19.32 -34.74
CA ASP A 342 -17.41 20.23 -35.83
C ASP A 342 -18.05 19.50 -37.03
N GLY A 343 -18.08 18.16 -36.99
CA GLY A 343 -18.63 17.31 -38.03
C GLY A 343 -17.58 16.72 -38.98
N THR A 344 -16.29 16.94 -38.74
CA THR A 344 -15.22 16.30 -39.52
C THR A 344 -15.15 14.81 -39.23
N ASP A 345 -15.33 13.97 -40.26
CA ASP A 345 -15.04 12.53 -40.19
C ASP A 345 -13.53 12.30 -40.30
N LEU A 346 -12.94 11.66 -39.28
CA LEU A 346 -11.50 11.47 -39.19
C LEU A 346 -10.97 10.46 -40.21
N ALA A 347 -11.76 9.45 -40.59
CA ALA A 347 -11.37 8.50 -41.62
C ALA A 347 -11.40 9.15 -43.02
N ASP A 348 -12.44 9.95 -43.31
CA ASP A 348 -12.51 10.72 -44.56
C ASP A 348 -11.40 11.77 -44.65
N ARG A 349 -11.05 12.40 -43.53
CA ARG A 349 -9.95 13.36 -43.46
C ARG A 349 -8.61 12.68 -43.76
N ASP A 350 -8.33 11.55 -43.13
CA ASP A 350 -7.09 10.80 -43.38
C ASP A 350 -7.02 10.31 -44.85
N ALA A 351 -8.15 9.91 -45.44
CA ALA A 351 -8.24 9.56 -46.86
C ALA A 351 -7.93 10.74 -47.79
N LYS A 352 -8.40 11.95 -47.47
CA LYS A 352 -8.12 13.17 -48.24
C LYS A 352 -6.67 13.64 -48.12
N ASN A 353 -6.02 13.32 -47.00
CA ASN A 353 -4.64 13.71 -46.72
C ASN A 353 -3.61 12.75 -47.32
N ALA A 354 -4.02 11.56 -47.78
CA ALA A 354 -3.14 10.59 -48.42
C ALA A 354 -2.63 11.10 -49.78
N LYS A 355 -1.35 10.87 -50.08
CA LYS A 355 -0.75 11.31 -51.35
C LYS A 355 -1.21 10.42 -52.51
N PRO A 356 -1.22 10.93 -53.76
CA PRO A 356 -1.53 10.10 -54.93
C PRO A 356 -0.62 8.87 -55.02
N GLY A 357 -1.22 7.68 -55.03
CA GLY A 357 -0.51 6.39 -55.08
C GLY A 357 -0.16 5.78 -53.72
N GLU A 358 -0.49 6.44 -52.61
CA GLU A 358 -0.30 5.94 -51.25
C GLU A 358 -1.52 5.13 -50.78
N GLU A 359 -1.29 4.03 -50.06
CA GLU A 359 -2.35 3.25 -49.43
C GLU A 359 -2.97 4.05 -48.26
N VAL A 360 -4.28 4.30 -48.29
CA VAL A 360 -4.98 4.99 -47.20
C VAL A 360 -5.06 4.08 -45.98
N LYS A 361 -4.22 4.35 -44.97
CA LYS A 361 -4.26 3.67 -43.66
C LYS A 361 -4.87 4.59 -42.63
N SER A 362 -6.15 4.40 -42.31
CA SER A 362 -6.81 5.09 -41.21
C SER A 362 -6.83 4.23 -39.95
N SER A 363 -6.42 4.80 -38.82
CA SER A 363 -6.57 4.18 -37.50
C SER A 363 -7.97 4.40 -36.90
N TRP A 364 -8.82 5.19 -37.56
CA TRP A 364 -10.14 5.60 -37.09
C TRP A 364 -11.25 4.67 -37.56
N ILE A 365 -11.18 3.40 -37.13
CA ILE A 365 -12.15 2.38 -37.52
C ILE A 365 -13.52 2.68 -36.90
N PRO A 366 -14.62 2.76 -37.69
CA PRO A 366 -15.97 2.87 -37.16
C PRO A 366 -16.31 1.74 -36.19
N TRP A 367 -17.23 1.99 -35.26
CA TRP A 367 -17.55 1.05 -34.18
C TRP A 367 -19.06 0.85 -34.04
N SER A 368 -19.51 -0.36 -33.72
CA SER A 368 -20.94 -0.63 -33.59
C SER A 368 -21.52 -0.04 -32.29
N PRO A 369 -22.78 0.44 -32.27
CA PRO A 369 -23.44 0.87 -31.04
C PRO A 369 -23.44 -0.22 -29.98
N THR A 370 -22.87 0.09 -28.82
CA THR A 370 -22.76 -0.81 -27.67
C THR A 370 -24.10 -0.86 -26.90
N PRO A 371 -24.31 -1.86 -26.00
CA PRO A 371 -25.48 -1.88 -25.13
C PRO A 371 -25.69 -0.58 -24.35
N THR A 372 -24.62 0.10 -23.94
CA THR A 372 -24.71 1.37 -23.21
C THR A 372 -25.22 2.52 -24.07
N ASN A 373 -24.91 2.53 -25.37
CA ASN A 373 -25.50 3.49 -26.31
C ASN A 373 -27.00 3.26 -26.44
N ILE A 374 -27.40 2.00 -26.68
CA ILE A 374 -28.81 1.64 -26.80
C ILE A 374 -29.58 2.01 -25.52
N LEU A 375 -28.99 1.77 -24.34
CA LEU A 375 -29.57 2.18 -23.05
C LEU A 375 -29.75 3.70 -22.93
N ALA A 376 -28.74 4.49 -23.30
CA ALA A 376 -28.85 5.95 -23.28
C ALA A 376 -29.99 6.44 -24.19
N PHE A 377 -30.10 5.89 -25.41
CA PHE A 377 -31.19 6.20 -26.33
C PHE A 377 -32.56 5.74 -25.82
N ALA A 378 -32.66 4.57 -25.20
CA ALA A 378 -33.90 4.05 -24.62
C ALA A 378 -34.40 4.91 -23.45
N ILE A 379 -33.51 5.30 -22.52
CA ILE A 379 -33.86 6.19 -21.42
C ILE A 379 -34.28 7.57 -21.96
N CYS A 380 -33.53 8.12 -22.92
CA CYS A 380 -33.84 9.41 -23.54
C CYS A 380 -35.20 9.39 -24.26
N TYR A 381 -35.52 8.31 -25.00
CA TYR A 381 -36.83 8.15 -25.61
C TYR A 381 -37.94 8.14 -24.56
N LYS A 382 -37.80 7.30 -23.52
CA LYS A 382 -38.78 7.24 -22.42
C LYS A 382 -39.03 8.62 -21.78
N GLN A 383 -37.99 9.44 -21.65
CA GLN A 383 -38.09 10.78 -21.05
C GLN A 383 -38.62 11.86 -22.00
N SER A 384 -38.61 11.66 -23.32
CA SER A 384 -38.89 12.70 -24.32
C SER A 384 -39.97 12.37 -25.35
N ALA A 385 -40.28 11.09 -25.53
CA ALA A 385 -41.07 10.54 -26.64
C ALA A 385 -40.60 11.04 -28.04
N ASN A 386 -39.31 11.38 -28.19
CA ASN A 386 -38.82 12.00 -29.42
C ASN A 386 -38.69 10.99 -30.57
N LYS A 387 -39.32 11.30 -31.71
CA LYS A 387 -39.32 10.44 -32.91
C LYS A 387 -37.92 10.13 -33.46
N ASN A 388 -37.02 11.12 -33.52
CA ASN A 388 -35.68 10.89 -34.09
C ASN A 388 -34.85 9.98 -33.19
N ILE A 389 -35.02 10.09 -31.87
CA ILE A 389 -34.39 9.18 -30.92
C ILE A 389 -34.93 7.77 -31.11
N TRP A 390 -36.26 7.62 -31.30
CA TRP A 390 -36.86 6.32 -31.60
C TRP A 390 -36.35 5.70 -32.90
N GLU A 391 -36.24 6.48 -33.98
CA GLU A 391 -35.74 6.00 -35.27
C GLU A 391 -34.29 5.52 -35.18
N ALA A 392 -33.43 6.25 -34.47
CA ALA A 392 -32.06 5.83 -34.19
C ALA A 392 -32.03 4.55 -33.34
N LEU A 393 -32.80 4.51 -32.25
CA LEU A 393 -32.91 3.34 -31.37
C LEU A 393 -33.39 2.10 -32.13
N ARG A 394 -34.39 2.25 -32.99
CA ARG A 394 -34.94 1.18 -33.83
C ARG A 394 -33.91 0.63 -34.81
N ALA A 395 -33.11 1.50 -35.43
CA ALA A 395 -32.01 1.10 -36.29
C ALA A 395 -30.92 0.36 -35.48
N MET A 396 -30.56 0.85 -34.28
CA MET A 396 -29.59 0.18 -33.41
C MET A 396 -30.05 -1.21 -32.99
N CYS A 397 -31.32 -1.37 -32.61
CA CYS A 397 -31.88 -2.68 -32.26
C CYS A 397 -31.91 -3.64 -33.45
N ARG A 398 -32.28 -3.19 -34.65
CA ARG A 398 -32.22 -4.00 -35.87
C ARG A 398 -30.79 -4.45 -36.20
N GLY A 399 -29.84 -3.53 -36.11
CA GLY A 399 -28.43 -3.81 -36.37
C GLY A 399 -27.77 -4.72 -35.33
N ASN A 400 -28.35 -4.84 -34.14
CA ASN A 400 -27.99 -5.84 -33.11
C ASN A 400 -28.87 -7.11 -33.20
N ASN A 401 -29.57 -7.31 -34.32
CA ASN A 401 -30.39 -8.50 -34.60
C ASN A 401 -31.53 -8.76 -33.59
N PHE A 402 -32.07 -7.72 -32.96
CA PHE A 402 -33.25 -7.83 -32.07
C PHE A 402 -34.58 -7.87 -32.81
N GLY A 403 -34.54 -7.83 -34.14
CA GLY A 403 -35.71 -7.61 -34.97
C GLY A 403 -36.15 -6.14 -34.94
N ASP A 404 -37.44 -5.92 -35.15
CA ASP A 404 -38.03 -4.60 -35.26
C ASP A 404 -38.79 -4.22 -33.99
N ILE A 405 -38.28 -3.23 -33.26
CA ILE A 405 -38.93 -2.72 -32.04
C ILE A 405 -40.22 -1.93 -32.31
N GLY A 406 -40.66 -1.77 -33.56
CA GLY A 406 -41.92 -1.13 -33.92
C GLY A 406 -41.82 0.38 -34.17
N ASP A 407 -42.96 1.05 -34.32
CA ASP A 407 -43.05 2.49 -34.60
C ASP A 407 -43.13 3.37 -33.33
N GLY A 408 -43.15 2.75 -32.15
CA GLY A 408 -43.20 3.44 -30.85
C GLY A 408 -44.62 3.82 -30.40
N THR A 409 -45.64 3.54 -31.22
CA THR A 409 -47.05 3.90 -30.97
C THR A 409 -48.01 2.70 -31.05
N SER A 410 -47.67 1.65 -31.81
CA SER A 410 -48.46 0.43 -31.96
C SER A 410 -47.90 -0.74 -31.13
N LYS A 411 -48.78 -1.54 -30.51
CA LYS A 411 -48.45 -2.76 -29.73
C LYS A 411 -48.20 -3.98 -30.65
N ALA A 412 -47.18 -3.91 -31.50
CA ALA A 412 -46.80 -5.05 -32.34
C ALA A 412 -45.33 -4.99 -32.81
N PRO A 413 -44.33 -4.94 -31.90
CA PRO A 413 -42.95 -5.12 -32.29
C PRO A 413 -42.75 -6.54 -32.86
N ARG A 414 -41.88 -6.69 -33.86
CA ARG A 414 -41.49 -7.99 -34.45
C ARG A 414 -40.09 -8.33 -33.97
N LEU A 415 -40.02 -8.78 -32.73
CA LEU A 415 -38.75 -9.05 -32.06
C LEU A 415 -38.20 -10.44 -32.43
N ASN A 416 -36.88 -10.55 -32.48
CA ASN A 416 -36.20 -11.82 -32.71
C ASN A 416 -36.09 -12.61 -31.40
N LEU A 417 -37.07 -13.47 -31.12
CA LEU A 417 -37.07 -14.33 -29.93
C LEU A 417 -36.20 -15.59 -30.09
N GLU A 418 -35.59 -15.81 -31.27
CA GLU A 418 -34.65 -16.90 -31.56
C GLU A 418 -33.19 -16.44 -31.43
N THR A 419 -32.94 -15.24 -30.90
CA THR A 419 -31.59 -14.70 -30.73
C THR A 419 -30.73 -15.55 -29.78
N GLU A 420 -29.45 -15.70 -30.11
CA GLU A 420 -28.43 -16.31 -29.26
C GLU A 420 -27.66 -15.28 -28.40
N GLU A 421 -28.07 -14.01 -28.46
CA GLU A 421 -27.44 -12.92 -27.71
C GLU A 421 -27.38 -13.25 -26.21
N GLU A 422 -26.19 -13.06 -25.62
CA GLU A 422 -25.84 -13.40 -24.24
C GLU A 422 -25.35 -12.18 -23.45
N ASN A 423 -25.16 -11.04 -24.10
CA ASN A 423 -24.72 -9.82 -23.45
C ASN A 423 -25.86 -9.25 -22.58
N TYR A 424 -25.76 -9.56 -21.29
CA TYR A 424 -26.71 -9.18 -20.25
C TYR A 424 -26.99 -7.67 -20.19
N LEU A 425 -26.09 -6.81 -20.67
CA LEU A 425 -26.31 -5.36 -20.66
C LEU A 425 -27.48 -4.93 -21.55
N PHE A 426 -27.86 -5.72 -22.54
CA PHE A 426 -29.03 -5.45 -23.38
C PHE A 426 -30.37 -5.64 -22.65
N ILE A 427 -30.37 -6.26 -21.47
CA ILE A 427 -31.57 -6.36 -20.64
C ILE A 427 -32.03 -4.96 -20.19
N PHE A 428 -31.10 -4.07 -19.82
CA PHE A 428 -31.44 -2.73 -19.36
C PHE A 428 -32.22 -1.90 -20.39
N PRO A 429 -31.79 -1.74 -21.66
CA PRO A 429 -32.56 -0.98 -22.65
C PRO A 429 -33.93 -1.61 -22.92
N LEU A 430 -34.05 -2.94 -22.89
CA LEU A 430 -35.34 -3.62 -23.10
C LEU A 430 -36.33 -3.36 -21.96
N VAL A 431 -35.86 -3.33 -20.71
CA VAL A 431 -36.67 -2.91 -19.56
C VAL A 431 -37.09 -1.43 -19.67
N GLU A 432 -36.21 -0.56 -20.19
CA GLU A 432 -36.56 0.85 -20.41
C GLU A 432 -37.57 1.03 -21.57
N LEU A 433 -37.49 0.22 -22.62
CA LEU A 433 -38.51 0.14 -23.68
C LEU A 433 -39.86 -0.31 -23.13
N PHE A 434 -39.89 -1.33 -22.28
CA PHE A 434 -41.10 -1.76 -21.57
C PHE A 434 -41.67 -0.62 -20.71
N LYS A 435 -40.83 0.11 -19.96
CA LYS A 435 -41.29 1.27 -19.17
C LYS A 435 -41.92 2.36 -20.03
N ALA A 436 -41.37 2.60 -21.22
CA ALA A 436 -41.85 3.62 -22.16
C ALA A 436 -43.17 3.24 -22.84
N THR A 437 -43.36 1.96 -23.18
CA THR A 437 -44.43 1.49 -24.08
C THR A 437 -45.50 0.66 -23.40
N ARG A 438 -45.17 0.03 -22.26
CA ARG A 438 -45.94 -1.00 -21.58
C ARG A 438 -46.20 -2.25 -22.44
N ASP A 439 -45.35 -2.51 -23.43
CA ASP A 439 -45.42 -3.71 -24.25
C ASP A 439 -44.53 -4.82 -23.67
N GLU A 440 -45.13 -5.92 -23.25
CA GLU A 440 -44.43 -7.05 -22.63
C GLU A 440 -43.49 -7.77 -23.59
N ALA A 441 -43.65 -7.62 -24.91
CA ALA A 441 -42.76 -8.23 -25.89
C ALA A 441 -41.28 -7.88 -25.65
N TYR A 442 -40.98 -6.66 -25.18
CA TYR A 442 -39.62 -6.27 -24.83
C TYR A 442 -39.06 -7.05 -23.64
N LEU A 443 -39.90 -7.34 -22.63
CA LEU A 443 -39.51 -8.20 -21.51
C LEU A 443 -39.34 -9.65 -21.95
N GLU A 444 -40.15 -10.12 -22.91
CA GLU A 444 -40.01 -11.46 -23.48
C GLU A 444 -38.68 -11.63 -24.22
N LEU A 445 -38.26 -10.64 -25.02
CA LEU A 445 -36.92 -10.63 -25.62
C LEU A 445 -35.83 -10.55 -24.53
N GLY A 446 -36.03 -9.70 -23.51
CA GLY A 446 -35.13 -9.61 -22.36
C GLY A 446 -34.99 -10.95 -21.63
N ARG A 447 -36.08 -11.73 -21.54
CA ARG A 447 -36.11 -13.07 -20.95
C ARG A 447 -35.32 -14.08 -21.77
N VAL A 448 -35.36 -14.00 -23.09
CA VAL A 448 -34.52 -14.84 -23.98
C VAL A 448 -33.04 -14.55 -23.74
N ILE A 449 -32.64 -13.27 -23.81
CA ILE A 449 -31.25 -12.87 -23.55
C ILE A 449 -30.80 -13.25 -22.14
N ALA A 450 -31.66 -13.05 -21.14
CA ALA A 450 -31.38 -13.44 -19.75
C ALA A 450 -31.22 -14.95 -19.58
N ASN A 451 -31.98 -15.78 -20.31
CA ASN A 451 -31.80 -17.23 -20.31
C ASN A 451 -30.47 -17.63 -20.95
N ASN A 452 -30.12 -17.02 -22.08
CA ASN A 452 -28.85 -17.27 -22.76
C ASN A 452 -27.66 -16.90 -21.87
N ALA A 453 -27.66 -15.67 -21.34
CA ALA A 453 -26.64 -15.16 -20.42
C ALA A 453 -26.54 -16.04 -19.17
N PHE A 454 -27.65 -16.28 -18.47
CA PHE A 454 -27.64 -17.11 -17.25
C PHE A 454 -27.15 -18.53 -17.53
N GLY A 455 -27.64 -19.16 -18.61
CA GLY A 455 -27.25 -20.52 -18.99
C GLY A 455 -25.76 -20.67 -19.32
N LYS A 456 -25.14 -19.63 -19.89
CA LYS A 456 -23.71 -19.65 -20.26
C LYS A 456 -22.78 -19.13 -19.16
N HIS A 457 -23.23 -18.15 -18.37
CA HIS A 457 -22.36 -17.41 -17.46
C HIS A 457 -22.49 -17.83 -16.00
N PHE A 458 -23.66 -18.35 -15.57
CA PHE A 458 -23.88 -18.72 -14.16
C PHE A 458 -23.26 -20.08 -13.83
N ARG A 459 -22.40 -20.10 -12.82
CA ARG A 459 -21.74 -21.29 -12.28
C ARG A 459 -22.54 -21.84 -11.12
N VAL A 460 -23.38 -22.84 -11.40
CA VAL A 460 -24.35 -23.39 -10.43
C VAL A 460 -23.66 -23.90 -9.16
N GLU A 461 -22.53 -24.59 -9.29
CA GLU A 461 -21.80 -25.16 -8.15
C GLU A 461 -21.21 -24.09 -7.22
N GLN A 462 -20.66 -23.01 -7.79
CA GLN A 462 -20.00 -21.95 -7.06
C GLN A 462 -20.96 -20.81 -6.65
N GLY A 463 -22.08 -20.66 -7.35
CA GLY A 463 -22.97 -19.51 -7.23
C GLY A 463 -22.29 -18.21 -7.71
N LEU A 464 -21.57 -18.24 -8.83
CA LEU A 464 -20.84 -17.09 -9.38
C LEU A 464 -21.21 -16.84 -10.84
N PHE A 465 -21.06 -15.60 -11.31
CA PHE A 465 -21.17 -15.24 -12.72
C PHE A 465 -19.79 -15.05 -13.35
N THR A 466 -19.58 -15.65 -14.51
CA THR A 466 -18.37 -15.49 -15.31
C THR A 466 -18.72 -15.43 -16.79
N PRO A 467 -18.11 -14.56 -17.62
CA PRO A 467 -18.49 -14.43 -19.03
C PRO A 467 -18.31 -15.71 -19.86
N SER A 468 -17.54 -16.69 -19.40
CA SER A 468 -17.47 -18.00 -20.05
C SER A 468 -16.98 -19.10 -19.12
N PRO A 469 -17.14 -20.38 -19.50
CA PRO A 469 -16.55 -21.53 -18.82
C PRO A 469 -15.05 -21.44 -18.53
N LEU A 470 -14.32 -20.65 -19.31
CA LEU A 470 -12.86 -20.51 -19.25
C LEU A 470 -12.39 -19.43 -18.27
N HIS A 471 -13.28 -18.55 -17.82
CA HIS A 471 -12.93 -17.49 -16.89
C HIS A 471 -12.65 -18.08 -15.50
N ARG A 472 -11.46 -17.80 -14.98
CA ARG A 472 -11.01 -18.22 -13.65
C ARG A 472 -11.57 -17.36 -12.53
N VAL A 473 -11.91 -16.12 -12.85
CA VAL A 473 -12.25 -15.11 -11.86
C VAL A 473 -13.62 -14.54 -12.21
N ALA A 474 -14.48 -14.49 -11.19
CA ALA A 474 -15.74 -13.79 -11.22
C ALA A 474 -15.51 -12.34 -10.76
N ASN A 475 -15.87 -11.37 -11.60
CA ASN A 475 -15.88 -9.96 -11.23
C ASN A 475 -17.12 -9.68 -10.37
N LEU A 476 -16.94 -9.38 -9.08
CA LEU A 476 -18.08 -9.06 -8.21
C LEU A 476 -18.65 -7.66 -8.49
N CYS A 477 -17.91 -6.82 -9.20
CA CYS A 477 -18.35 -5.49 -9.66
C CYS A 477 -19.20 -5.53 -10.95
N SER A 478 -19.42 -6.71 -11.53
CA SER A 478 -20.21 -6.90 -12.76
C SER A 478 -21.67 -6.43 -12.60
N ALA A 479 -22.23 -5.82 -13.64
CA ALA A 479 -23.66 -5.47 -13.68
C ALA A 479 -24.57 -6.65 -14.04
N GLU A 480 -24.03 -7.83 -14.35
CA GLU A 480 -24.82 -9.00 -14.75
C GLU A 480 -25.87 -9.44 -13.72
N PRO A 481 -25.53 -9.61 -12.42
CA PRO A 481 -26.52 -9.95 -11.41
C PRO A 481 -27.61 -8.87 -11.29
N LEU A 482 -27.22 -7.59 -11.42
CA LEU A 482 -28.15 -6.46 -11.39
C LEU A 482 -29.09 -6.46 -12.60
N ALA A 483 -28.58 -6.75 -13.80
CA ALA A 483 -29.37 -6.81 -15.03
C ALA A 483 -30.44 -7.89 -14.95
N LEU A 484 -30.06 -9.10 -14.53
CA LEU A 484 -30.99 -10.22 -14.36
C LEU A 484 -32.03 -9.91 -13.27
N LEU A 485 -31.59 -9.36 -12.13
CA LEU A 485 -32.49 -8.96 -11.05
C LEU A 485 -33.49 -7.88 -11.50
N THR A 486 -33.04 -6.91 -12.32
CA THR A 486 -33.88 -5.85 -12.87
C THR A 486 -34.99 -6.43 -13.76
N LEU A 487 -34.66 -7.40 -14.60
CA LEU A 487 -35.66 -8.10 -15.42
C LEU A 487 -36.66 -8.88 -14.57
N GLU A 488 -36.18 -9.64 -13.59
CA GLU A 488 -37.06 -10.41 -12.69
C GLU A 488 -38.01 -9.49 -11.92
N ALA A 489 -37.52 -8.35 -11.46
CA ALA A 489 -38.35 -7.34 -10.82
C ALA A 489 -39.42 -6.79 -11.79
N ALA A 490 -39.06 -6.53 -13.05
CA ALA A 490 -39.99 -6.05 -14.07
C ALA A 490 -41.09 -7.09 -14.38
N LEU A 491 -40.70 -8.35 -14.56
CA LEU A 491 -41.64 -9.47 -14.80
C LEU A 491 -42.60 -9.69 -13.62
N GLN A 492 -42.18 -9.36 -12.39
CA GLN A 492 -43.01 -9.45 -11.18
C GLN A 492 -43.81 -8.17 -10.90
N GLY A 493 -43.67 -7.11 -11.71
CA GLY A 493 -44.31 -5.82 -11.46
C GLY A 493 -43.73 -5.05 -10.26
N ARG A 494 -42.53 -5.41 -9.79
CA ARG A 494 -41.85 -4.90 -8.59
C ARG A 494 -40.58 -4.11 -8.90
N LEU A 495 -40.51 -3.52 -10.10
CA LEU A 495 -39.29 -2.85 -10.60
C LEU A 495 -38.80 -1.69 -9.71
N SER A 496 -39.70 -1.02 -8.98
CA SER A 496 -39.34 0.06 -8.06
C SER A 496 -38.49 -0.39 -6.86
N GLU A 497 -38.40 -1.69 -6.60
CA GLU A 497 -37.64 -2.24 -5.49
C GLU A 497 -36.15 -2.48 -5.82
N VAL A 498 -35.78 -2.39 -7.11
CA VAL A 498 -34.41 -2.60 -7.58
C VAL A 498 -33.79 -1.27 -8.02
N PRO A 499 -32.65 -0.86 -7.44
CA PRO A 499 -31.94 0.34 -7.88
C PRO A 499 -31.56 0.30 -9.38
N SER A 500 -31.72 1.42 -10.07
CA SER A 500 -31.42 1.51 -11.49
C SER A 500 -29.92 1.47 -11.79
N TYR A 501 -29.54 0.80 -12.86
CA TYR A 501 -28.18 0.87 -13.41
C TYR A 501 -27.88 2.28 -13.96
N SER A 502 -26.73 2.83 -13.55
CA SER A 502 -26.30 4.19 -13.88
C SER A 502 -25.17 4.26 -14.92
N GLY A 503 -24.82 3.13 -15.55
CA GLY A 503 -23.66 3.10 -16.46
C GLY A 503 -22.31 3.07 -15.73
N SER A 504 -22.31 2.54 -14.50
CA SER A 504 -21.13 2.43 -13.63
C SER A 504 -20.07 1.50 -14.22
N ASN A 505 -18.82 1.94 -14.14
CA ASN A 505 -17.64 1.15 -14.46
C ASN A 505 -17.55 -0.07 -13.53
N GLU A 506 -17.09 -1.19 -14.08
CA GLU A 506 -16.97 -2.48 -13.38
C GLU A 506 -15.52 -2.80 -12.98
N GLY A 507 -14.61 -1.83 -13.17
CA GLY A 507 -13.16 -2.01 -13.09
C GLY A 507 -12.58 -2.57 -14.39
N GLU A 508 -11.28 -2.37 -14.61
CA GLU A 508 -10.60 -2.97 -15.77
C GLU A 508 -10.52 -4.52 -15.62
N GLN A 509 -10.83 -5.26 -16.69
CA GLN A 509 -10.54 -6.70 -16.73
C GLN A 509 -9.03 -6.91 -16.66
N MET A 510 -8.56 -7.36 -15.49
CA MET A 510 -7.14 -7.57 -15.27
C MET A 510 -6.67 -8.81 -16.02
N PRO A 511 -5.57 -8.74 -16.78
CA PRO A 511 -4.93 -9.92 -17.32
C PRO A 511 -4.38 -10.75 -16.16
N PHE A 512 -5.09 -11.83 -15.81
CA PHE A 512 -4.52 -12.85 -14.95
C PHE A 512 -3.42 -13.56 -15.73
N LEU A 513 -2.23 -13.70 -15.14
CA LEU A 513 -1.19 -14.56 -15.69
C LEU A 513 -1.66 -16.03 -15.60
N ARG A 514 -2.30 -16.46 -16.69
CA ARG A 514 -2.59 -17.84 -17.15
C ARG A 514 -3.71 -18.65 -16.51
N ALA A 515 -4.01 -19.77 -17.16
CA ALA A 515 -5.04 -20.76 -16.85
C ALA A 515 -4.52 -21.86 -15.90
N SER A 516 -5.35 -22.36 -14.98
CA SER A 516 -5.05 -23.56 -14.19
C SER A 516 -5.79 -24.76 -14.77
N LYS A 517 -5.06 -25.66 -15.44
CA LYS A 517 -5.36 -27.09 -15.31
C LYS A 517 -4.85 -27.47 -13.92
N SER A 518 -5.71 -27.96 -13.04
CA SER A 518 -5.33 -28.48 -11.74
C SER A 518 -4.17 -29.46 -11.89
N ARG A 519 -3.03 -29.17 -11.28
CA ARG A 519 -1.88 -30.09 -11.29
C ARG A 519 -2.05 -31.11 -10.17
N ALA A 520 -1.67 -32.37 -10.46
CA ALA A 520 -1.78 -33.50 -9.53
C ALA A 520 -0.65 -33.59 -8.49
N TYR A 521 0.05 -32.47 -8.24
CA TYR A 521 1.16 -32.39 -7.30
C TYR A 521 1.21 -31.01 -6.63
N LYS A 522 1.63 -30.99 -5.37
CA LYS A 522 1.81 -29.78 -4.57
C LYS A 522 3.31 -29.50 -4.47
N PRO A 523 3.84 -28.47 -5.13
CA PRO A 523 5.23 -28.09 -4.95
C PRO A 523 5.43 -27.47 -3.58
N SER A 524 6.61 -27.69 -3.01
CA SER A 524 7.11 -26.88 -1.91
C SER A 524 8.61 -26.72 -2.06
N VAL A 525 9.14 -25.62 -1.57
CA VAL A 525 10.58 -25.35 -1.55
C VAL A 525 11.03 -25.15 -0.12
N SER A 526 12.31 -25.37 0.10
CA SER A 526 12.99 -25.03 1.33
C SER A 526 12.86 -23.55 1.69
N HIS A 527 12.95 -22.62 0.71
CA HIS A 527 12.72 -21.17 0.85
C HIS A 527 12.39 -20.49 -0.50
N LEU A 528 11.44 -19.55 -0.51
CA LEU A 528 11.06 -18.70 -1.65
C LEU A 528 11.72 -17.32 -1.58
N HIS A 529 12.10 -16.76 -2.73
CA HIS A 529 12.54 -15.38 -2.86
C HIS A 529 11.50 -14.55 -3.63
N TYR A 530 11.19 -13.35 -3.18
CA TYR A 530 10.43 -12.38 -3.97
C TYR A 530 11.27 -11.88 -5.16
N PRO A 531 10.78 -11.87 -6.42
CA PRO A 531 9.39 -12.02 -6.85
C PRO A 531 9.05 -13.40 -7.47
N HIS A 532 9.46 -14.50 -6.85
CA HIS A 532 9.36 -15.85 -7.42
C HIS A 532 8.37 -16.74 -6.66
N ILE A 533 7.90 -17.78 -7.35
CA ILE A 533 6.78 -18.64 -6.95
C ILE A 533 7.26 -20.08 -6.67
N GLU A 534 6.60 -20.74 -5.72
CA GLU A 534 6.86 -22.16 -5.35
C GLU A 534 6.58 -23.11 -6.50
N THR A 535 5.74 -22.67 -7.43
CA THR A 535 5.38 -23.36 -8.66
C THR A 535 6.34 -23.02 -9.79
N ALA A 536 7.05 -24.01 -10.33
CA ALA A 536 7.58 -23.90 -11.69
C ALA A 536 6.35 -23.81 -12.56
N LEU A 537 6.30 -22.78 -13.39
CA LEU A 537 5.39 -22.79 -14.50
C LEU A 537 5.90 -23.82 -15.52
N CYS A 538 5.62 -25.11 -15.31
CA CYS A 538 5.48 -26.07 -16.41
C CYS A 538 4.30 -25.61 -17.27
N ASP A 539 4.57 -24.61 -18.09
CA ASP A 539 3.61 -23.83 -18.85
C ASP A 539 3.80 -24.04 -20.37
N ASP A 540 4.59 -25.09 -20.69
CA ASP A 540 5.03 -25.57 -21.99
C ASP A 540 5.66 -24.48 -22.87
N LEU A 541 6.08 -23.33 -22.31
CA LEU A 541 6.91 -22.36 -22.99
C LEU A 541 8.37 -22.70 -22.75
N LEU A 542 9.05 -23.23 -23.78
CA LEU A 542 10.49 -23.42 -23.71
C LEU A 542 11.18 -22.05 -23.65
N PRO A 543 11.99 -21.76 -22.61
CA PRO A 543 12.77 -20.54 -22.56
C PRO A 543 13.75 -20.52 -23.74
N SER A 544 13.93 -19.36 -24.35
CA SER A 544 14.90 -19.18 -25.44
C SER A 544 16.35 -19.31 -24.94
N SER A 545 16.58 -18.99 -23.67
CA SER A 545 17.82 -19.20 -22.93
C SER A 545 17.57 -19.21 -21.42
N SER A 546 18.55 -19.66 -20.66
CA SER A 546 18.64 -19.60 -19.21
C SER A 546 18.57 -18.17 -18.65
N GLY A 547 18.79 -17.13 -19.47
CA GLY A 547 18.64 -15.71 -19.11
C GLY A 547 17.28 -15.09 -19.47
N ASP A 548 16.35 -15.88 -20.02
CA ASP A 548 15.02 -15.41 -20.42
C ASP A 548 14.20 -14.96 -19.19
N THR A 549 13.89 -13.67 -19.12
CA THR A 549 13.12 -13.08 -18.01
C THR A 549 11.62 -13.05 -18.28
N SER A 550 11.19 -13.50 -19.46
CA SER A 550 9.77 -13.61 -19.81
C SER A 550 9.10 -14.87 -19.24
N VAL A 551 9.91 -15.85 -18.82
CA VAL A 551 9.47 -17.11 -18.19
C VAL A 551 9.63 -17.02 -16.67
N PRO A 552 8.58 -17.28 -15.88
CA PRO A 552 8.68 -17.29 -14.43
C PRO A 552 9.53 -18.45 -13.90
N VAL A 553 10.34 -18.17 -12.89
CA VAL A 553 11.40 -19.06 -12.39
C VAL A 553 11.04 -19.58 -10.99
N MET A 554 11.17 -20.88 -10.74
CA MET A 554 11.35 -21.39 -9.37
C MET A 554 12.73 -21.00 -8.90
N SER A 555 12.89 -19.93 -8.11
CA SER A 555 14.21 -19.61 -7.55
C SER A 555 14.25 -19.76 -6.04
N TRP A 556 15.42 -20.16 -5.55
CA TRP A 556 15.72 -20.21 -4.13
C TRP A 556 17.01 -19.42 -3.88
N GLN A 557 16.94 -18.53 -2.89
CA GLN A 557 18.07 -17.67 -2.53
C GLN A 557 19.02 -18.34 -1.56
N ASN A 558 20.29 -17.92 -1.70
CA ASN A 558 21.24 -17.97 -0.61
C ASN A 558 20.91 -16.84 0.41
N VAL A 559 20.65 -15.60 -0.01
CA VAL A 559 20.36 -14.48 0.91
C VAL A 559 19.02 -14.66 1.64
N ARG A 560 19.03 -14.66 2.98
CA ARG A 560 17.83 -14.81 3.81
C ARG A 560 17.38 -13.47 4.39
N LYS A 561 16.06 -13.25 4.47
CA LYS A 561 15.47 -12.65 5.68
C LYS A 561 15.37 -13.81 6.68
N PRO A 562 16.11 -13.76 7.80
CA PRO A 562 15.98 -14.73 8.89
C PRO A 562 14.50 -14.89 9.28
N THR A 563 13.98 -16.11 9.18
CA THR A 563 12.60 -16.46 9.56
C THR A 563 12.51 -16.96 10.99
N GLU A 564 13.66 -17.27 11.59
CA GLU A 564 13.83 -17.65 12.98
C GLU A 564 14.74 -16.65 13.70
N GLU A 565 14.56 -16.53 15.01
CA GLU A 565 15.38 -15.69 15.88
C GLU A 565 16.43 -16.55 16.59
N ALA A 566 17.70 -16.12 16.60
CA ALA A 566 18.73 -16.72 17.43
C ALA A 566 18.87 -15.92 18.73
N VAL A 567 18.55 -16.59 19.85
CA VAL A 567 18.81 -16.07 21.20
C VAL A 567 20.08 -16.73 21.70
N VAL A 568 21.13 -15.93 21.88
CA VAL A 568 22.44 -16.41 22.33
C VAL A 568 22.60 -16.12 23.81
N ILE A 569 22.88 -17.17 24.59
CA ILE A 569 23.06 -17.10 26.04
C ILE A 569 24.54 -17.25 26.37
N PHE A 570 25.06 -16.29 27.13
CA PHE A 570 26.39 -16.28 27.73
C PHE A 570 26.24 -16.48 29.25
N PRO A 571 26.32 -17.72 29.74
CA PRO A 571 26.16 -18.04 31.16
C PRO A 571 27.43 -17.76 31.97
N ASP A 572 27.35 -17.84 33.31
CA ASP A 572 28.50 -17.68 34.20
C ASP A 572 29.39 -18.95 34.22
N VAL A 573 30.12 -19.18 33.13
CA VAL A 573 31.00 -20.35 32.94
C VAL A 573 32.48 -19.99 32.86
N LEU A 574 32.81 -18.70 32.96
CA LEU A 574 34.14 -18.17 32.74
C LEU A 574 35.05 -18.33 33.97
N ASP A 575 36.33 -18.57 33.72
CA ASP A 575 37.38 -18.58 34.76
C ASP A 575 38.05 -17.17 34.93
N GLY A 576 37.67 -16.20 34.09
CA GLY A 576 38.19 -14.82 34.09
C GLY A 576 37.68 -14.01 32.88
N PRO A 577 38.17 -12.77 32.65
CA PRO A 577 37.85 -12.00 31.45
C PRO A 577 38.26 -12.73 30.17
N VAL A 578 37.35 -12.84 29.21
CA VAL A 578 37.60 -13.51 27.92
C VAL A 578 37.13 -12.69 26.72
N THR A 579 37.71 -13.00 25.56
CA THR A 579 37.25 -12.49 24.27
C THR A 579 36.62 -13.62 23.45
N ILE A 580 35.46 -13.34 22.88
CA ILE A 580 34.81 -14.15 21.85
C ILE A 580 35.05 -13.45 20.52
N SER A 581 35.86 -14.07 19.69
CA SER A 581 36.33 -13.50 18.41
C SER A 581 35.49 -13.99 17.24
N GLY A 582 35.43 -13.18 16.18
CA GLY A 582 34.82 -13.57 14.91
C GLY A 582 33.30 -13.69 14.95
N ILE A 583 32.62 -12.98 15.85
CA ILE A 583 31.16 -12.95 15.91
C ILE A 583 30.62 -12.50 14.55
N ILE A 584 29.78 -13.34 13.94
CA ILE A 584 29.25 -13.07 12.61
C ILE A 584 27.86 -13.68 12.42
N ASP A 585 27.01 -12.94 11.72
CA ASP A 585 25.89 -13.53 11.02
C ASP A 585 26.36 -13.96 9.64
N HIS A 586 26.24 -15.25 9.32
CA HIS A 586 26.50 -15.69 7.96
C HIS A 586 25.40 -15.14 7.07
N ALA A 587 25.79 -14.49 5.98
CA ALA A 587 24.91 -14.43 4.83
C ALA A 587 24.37 -15.86 4.64
N GLU A 588 23.06 -16.01 4.44
CA GLU A 588 22.44 -17.30 4.13
C GLU A 588 22.10 -18.20 5.34
N SER A 589 22.03 -17.69 6.59
CA SER A 589 21.68 -18.45 7.81
C SER A 589 20.19 -18.40 8.26
N ARG A 590 19.64 -19.50 8.83
CA ARG A 590 18.16 -19.72 8.96
C ARG A 590 17.56 -18.83 10.04
N ASN A 591 18.40 -18.52 11.01
CA ASN A 591 18.19 -17.55 12.05
C ASN A 591 19.24 -16.44 11.93
N ALA A 592 18.95 -15.30 12.53
CA ALA A 592 19.92 -14.25 12.82
C ALA A 592 19.91 -13.96 14.30
N VAL A 593 21.06 -13.50 14.79
CA VAL A 593 21.21 -13.07 16.17
C VAL A 593 20.31 -11.86 16.41
N SER A 594 19.29 -12.09 17.23
CA SER A 594 18.26 -11.09 17.59
C SER A 594 18.28 -10.81 19.09
N ALA A 595 18.87 -11.69 19.89
CA ALA A 595 19.08 -11.44 21.31
C ALA A 595 20.42 -12.00 21.80
N LEU A 596 21.13 -11.21 22.59
CA LEU A 596 22.29 -11.59 23.39
C LEU A 596 21.92 -11.48 24.87
N GLN A 597 21.96 -12.59 25.61
CA GLN A 597 21.66 -12.64 27.04
C GLN A 597 22.93 -12.97 27.80
N ILE A 598 23.46 -12.00 28.53
CA ILE A 598 24.68 -12.12 29.31
C ILE A 598 24.32 -12.23 30.79
N ASP A 599 24.69 -13.35 31.38
CA ASP A 599 24.41 -13.70 32.78
C ASP A 599 25.69 -14.23 33.43
N SER A 600 26.68 -13.34 33.61
CA SER A 600 27.97 -13.67 34.22
C SER A 600 28.48 -12.52 35.07
N GLN A 601 29.28 -12.85 36.10
CA GLN A 601 30.01 -11.85 36.88
C GLN A 601 31.39 -11.53 36.29
N HIS A 602 31.88 -12.37 35.38
CA HIS A 602 33.16 -12.23 34.70
C HIS A 602 32.99 -11.61 33.31
N GLN A 603 33.99 -10.87 32.84
CA GLN A 603 33.85 -10.06 31.62
C GLN A 603 33.85 -10.90 30.34
N TYR A 604 32.78 -10.73 29.55
CA TYR A 604 32.73 -11.09 28.14
C TYR A 604 33.10 -9.89 27.28
N THR A 605 34.06 -10.06 26.37
CA THR A 605 34.35 -9.12 25.28
C THR A 605 33.95 -9.75 23.95
N LEU A 606 32.91 -9.21 23.32
CA LEU A 606 32.37 -9.66 22.05
C LEU A 606 33.08 -8.92 20.90
N SER A 607 33.68 -9.62 19.95
CA SER A 607 34.39 -9.01 18.80
C SER A 607 33.91 -9.59 17.49
N GLY A 608 33.43 -8.73 16.58
CA GLY A 608 32.92 -9.13 15.27
C GLY A 608 31.72 -8.31 14.79
N ASN A 609 31.17 -8.68 13.64
CA ASN A 609 30.13 -7.93 12.95
C ASN A 609 28.84 -8.74 12.81
N LEU A 610 27.72 -8.23 13.33
CA LEU A 610 26.40 -8.83 13.16
C LEU A 610 25.61 -8.12 12.05
N GLU A 611 24.74 -8.86 11.36
CA GLU A 611 23.83 -8.35 10.33
C GLU A 611 22.38 -8.44 10.83
N GLY A 612 21.78 -7.28 11.11
CA GLY A 612 20.44 -7.16 11.66
C GLY A 612 19.34 -7.39 10.63
N SER A 613 18.36 -8.23 11.01
CA SER A 613 17.10 -8.47 10.30
C SER A 613 15.85 -8.05 11.09
N GLY A 614 16.02 -7.11 12.02
CA GLY A 614 15.04 -6.61 12.98
C GLY A 614 15.76 -5.98 14.17
N ASP A 615 15.08 -5.81 15.29
CA ASP A 615 15.70 -5.38 16.55
C ASP A 615 16.77 -6.38 17.03
N LEU A 616 17.85 -5.86 17.64
CA LEU A 616 18.84 -6.64 18.37
C LEU A 616 18.74 -6.31 19.86
N ALA A 617 18.24 -7.26 20.66
CA ALA A 617 18.17 -7.14 22.10
C ALA A 617 19.50 -7.58 22.76
N ILE A 618 20.00 -6.78 23.69
CA ILE A 618 21.16 -7.12 24.52
C ILE A 618 20.74 -6.99 25.97
N SER A 619 20.60 -8.12 26.66
CA SER A 619 20.23 -8.16 28.08
C SER A 619 21.44 -8.53 28.92
N VAL A 620 21.82 -7.67 29.86
CA VAL A 620 22.95 -7.88 30.77
C VAL A 620 22.45 -7.93 32.20
N LYS A 621 22.54 -9.08 32.85
CA LYS A 621 22.00 -9.29 34.21
C LYS A 621 22.97 -8.95 35.34
N GLY A 622 24.28 -8.93 35.08
CA GLY A 622 25.34 -8.70 36.05
C GLY A 622 26.67 -8.45 35.34
N GLY A 623 27.72 -8.09 36.08
CA GLY A 623 29.07 -7.95 35.54
C GLY A 623 29.33 -6.72 34.67
N THR A 624 30.54 -6.64 34.12
CA THR A 624 30.98 -5.61 33.16
C THR A 624 31.37 -6.29 31.86
N HIS A 625 30.68 -5.97 30.77
CA HIS A 625 30.85 -6.61 29.47
C HIS A 625 31.06 -5.57 28.38
N ALA A 626 31.66 -5.98 27.26
CA ALA A 626 31.97 -5.07 26.18
C ALA A 626 31.74 -5.69 24.80
N TRP A 627 31.39 -4.85 23.83
CA TRP A 627 31.51 -5.13 22.40
C TRP A 627 32.70 -4.34 21.86
N ALA A 628 33.71 -5.05 21.37
CA ALA A 628 35.04 -4.55 21.07
C ALA A 628 35.09 -3.50 19.95
N PRO A 629 36.09 -2.61 19.94
CA PRO A 629 36.33 -1.68 18.83
C PRO A 629 36.50 -2.38 17.48
N GLY A 630 36.10 -1.72 16.40
CA GLY A 630 36.15 -2.29 15.03
C GLY A 630 34.99 -3.25 14.71
N SER A 631 34.14 -3.54 15.69
CA SER A 631 32.90 -4.30 15.52
C SER A 631 31.77 -3.43 14.98
N ALA A 632 30.78 -4.05 14.35
CA ALA A 632 29.59 -3.38 13.86
C ALA A 632 28.32 -4.22 14.03
N TRP A 633 27.19 -3.53 14.12
CA TRP A 633 25.88 -4.11 13.86
C TRP A 633 25.28 -3.39 12.66
N THR A 634 25.07 -4.11 11.57
CA THR A 634 24.62 -3.53 10.30
C THR A 634 23.19 -3.98 10.03
N THR A 635 22.23 -3.05 10.05
CA THR A 635 20.85 -3.35 9.64
C THR A 635 20.70 -3.32 8.13
N THR A 636 19.89 -4.24 7.61
CA THR A 636 19.66 -4.40 6.18
C THR A 636 18.33 -3.78 5.68
N GLY A 637 17.46 -3.31 6.58
CA GLY A 637 16.35 -2.36 6.31
C GLY A 637 15.35 -2.77 5.20
N TRP A 638 14.67 -3.91 5.35
CA TRP A 638 13.85 -4.51 4.29
C TRP A 638 12.34 -4.35 4.45
N SER A 639 11.82 -3.76 5.54
CA SER A 639 10.38 -3.67 5.80
C SER A 639 9.95 -2.34 6.43
N PRO A 640 8.84 -1.72 5.96
CA PRO A 640 8.19 -0.60 6.65
C PRO A 640 7.50 -0.96 7.96
N SER A 641 7.19 -2.24 8.17
CA SER A 641 6.49 -2.70 9.36
C SER A 641 7.40 -3.16 10.50
N GLU A 642 8.72 -3.24 10.26
CA GLU A 642 9.68 -3.73 11.26
C GLU A 642 10.48 -2.57 11.86
N THR A 643 10.70 -2.63 13.17
CA THR A 643 11.65 -1.77 13.85
C THR A 643 13.06 -2.35 13.75
N TYR A 644 14.06 -1.48 13.84
CA TYR A 644 15.48 -1.86 13.73
C TYR A 644 16.30 -1.21 14.85
N ASN A 645 15.93 -1.47 16.10
CA ASN A 645 16.60 -0.91 17.28
C ASN A 645 17.63 -1.86 17.89
N MET A 646 18.77 -1.32 18.31
CA MET A 646 19.63 -1.99 19.27
C MET A 646 19.08 -1.69 20.67
N VAL A 647 18.42 -2.68 21.27
CA VAL A 647 17.74 -2.55 22.57
C VAL A 647 18.67 -3.10 23.66
N MET A 648 19.30 -2.22 24.42
CA MET A 648 20.18 -2.59 25.53
C MET A 648 19.41 -2.53 26.85
N ASP A 649 19.15 -3.67 27.46
CA ASP A 649 18.54 -3.80 28.79
C ASP A 649 19.59 -4.24 29.81
N VAL A 650 20.09 -3.29 30.60
CA VAL A 650 21.19 -3.52 31.55
C VAL A 650 20.67 -3.41 32.97
N ALA A 651 20.80 -4.50 33.72
CA ALA A 651 20.33 -4.60 35.09
C ALA A 651 21.12 -3.72 36.06
N GLU A 652 20.53 -3.48 37.24
CA GLU A 652 21.19 -2.72 38.30
C GLU A 652 22.55 -3.31 38.68
N GLY A 653 23.57 -2.45 38.80
CA GLY A 653 24.94 -2.88 39.12
C GLY A 653 25.72 -3.49 37.95
N ALA A 654 25.10 -3.68 36.78
CA ALA A 654 25.76 -4.17 35.58
C ALA A 654 26.18 -3.02 34.63
N GLN A 655 27.16 -3.31 33.78
CA GLN A 655 27.63 -2.38 32.75
C GLN A 655 27.83 -3.08 31.41
N PHE A 656 27.40 -2.43 30.33
CA PHE A 656 27.69 -2.83 28.94
C PHE A 656 28.36 -1.70 28.16
N SER A 657 29.59 -1.93 27.69
CA SER A 657 30.34 -0.97 26.89
C SER A 657 30.25 -1.33 25.40
N PHE A 658 29.59 -0.50 24.59
CA PHE A 658 29.52 -0.65 23.15
C PHE A 658 30.56 0.24 22.46
N HIS A 659 31.66 -0.38 22.01
CA HIS A 659 32.75 0.29 21.30
C HIS A 659 32.61 0.20 19.77
N GLY A 660 31.58 -0.49 19.27
CA GLY A 660 31.32 -0.71 17.85
C GLY A 660 30.47 0.39 17.20
N LEU A 661 30.13 0.19 15.91
CA LEU A 661 29.28 1.10 15.15
C LEU A 661 27.96 0.42 14.78
N ILE A 662 26.86 1.18 14.81
CA ILE A 662 25.59 0.75 14.20
C ILE A 662 25.51 1.35 12.81
N GLN A 663 25.33 0.49 11.81
CA GLN A 663 25.36 0.86 10.41
C GLN A 663 24.05 0.51 9.70
N GLU A 664 23.73 1.25 8.64
CA GLU A 664 22.62 0.93 7.75
C GLU A 664 23.12 0.69 6.33
N ILE A 665 22.55 -0.29 5.64
CA ILE A 665 22.84 -0.52 4.22
C ILE A 665 22.19 0.56 3.35
N GLY A 666 22.87 0.95 2.27
CA GLY A 666 22.37 1.95 1.33
C GLY A 666 21.04 1.58 0.70
N GLY A 667 20.04 2.44 0.90
CA GLY A 667 18.66 2.25 0.44
C GLY A 667 17.66 1.91 1.54
N ALA A 668 18.10 1.58 2.76
CA ALA A 668 17.19 1.28 3.88
C ALA A 668 16.18 2.41 4.19
N TYR A 669 16.59 3.67 3.98
CA TYR A 669 15.76 4.87 4.21
C TYR A 669 14.49 4.98 3.35
N THR A 670 14.35 4.20 2.29
CA THR A 670 13.12 4.22 1.48
C THR A 670 12.00 3.38 2.07
N TRP A 671 12.30 2.57 3.08
CA TRP A 671 11.38 1.56 3.59
C TRP A 671 11.09 1.70 5.09
N CYS A 672 12.00 2.20 5.93
CA CYS A 672 11.76 2.38 7.37
C CYS A 672 12.40 3.67 7.93
N ASP A 673 12.05 4.02 9.18
CA ASP A 673 12.56 5.21 9.89
C ASP A 673 14.07 5.15 10.21
N GLY A 674 14.73 4.01 9.96
CA GLY A 674 16.14 3.76 10.25
C GLY A 674 16.35 3.01 11.56
N ALA A 675 17.61 2.65 11.83
CA ALA A 675 17.99 2.01 13.08
C ALA A 675 18.15 3.04 14.22
N GLY A 676 17.91 2.61 15.45
CA GLY A 676 18.03 3.42 16.66
C GLY A 676 18.74 2.69 17.79
N ILE A 677 19.01 3.41 18.89
CA ILE A 677 19.49 2.81 20.14
C ILE A 677 18.40 3.00 21.19
N VAL A 678 18.05 1.94 21.91
CA VAL A 678 17.11 2.01 23.03
C VAL A 678 17.80 1.48 24.28
N LYS A 679 18.01 2.36 25.26
CA LYS A 679 18.59 2.01 26.55
C LYS A 679 17.49 1.82 27.61
N ASN A 680 17.35 0.59 28.08
CA ASN A 680 16.46 0.15 29.15
C ASN A 680 17.28 -0.40 30.34
N GLY A 681 16.60 -0.74 31.44
CA GLY A 681 17.21 -1.25 32.66
C GLY A 681 17.96 -0.17 33.46
N SER A 682 18.12 -0.37 34.77
CA SER A 682 18.69 0.63 35.69
C SER A 682 20.22 0.73 35.67
N GLY A 683 20.93 -0.19 35.02
CA GLY A 683 22.39 -0.20 34.90
C GLY A 683 22.95 0.78 33.87
N VAL A 684 24.24 0.60 33.56
CA VAL A 684 25.03 1.55 32.77
C VAL A 684 25.34 1.01 31.36
N CYS A 685 25.04 1.78 30.32
CA CYS A 685 25.58 1.56 28.98
C CYS A 685 26.61 2.64 28.65
N VAL A 686 27.75 2.25 28.09
CA VAL A 686 28.82 3.16 27.68
C VAL A 686 28.99 3.12 26.17
N LEU A 687 28.85 4.26 25.49
CA LEU A 687 29.13 4.43 24.07
C LEU A 687 30.47 5.14 23.89
N THR A 688 31.39 4.57 23.10
CA THR A 688 32.72 5.17 22.87
C THR A 688 33.08 5.35 21.39
N ALA A 689 32.18 4.98 20.48
CA ALA A 689 32.46 5.00 19.05
C ALA A 689 32.56 6.42 18.47
N ASP A 690 33.18 6.57 17.30
CA ASP A 690 33.13 7.81 16.54
C ASP A 690 32.35 7.61 15.23
N TYR A 691 31.17 8.21 15.16
CA TYR A 691 30.30 8.14 13.99
C TYR A 691 30.64 9.17 12.90
N THR A 692 31.52 10.14 13.18
CA THR A 692 31.84 11.22 12.23
C THR A 692 32.46 10.72 10.92
N PRO A 693 33.41 9.75 10.92
CA PRO A 693 34.04 9.27 9.68
C PRO A 693 33.08 8.52 8.74
N ILE A 694 31.95 8.03 9.26
CA ILE A 694 30.94 7.30 8.50
C ILE A 694 29.67 8.12 8.25
N TYR A 695 29.64 9.36 8.75
CA TYR A 695 28.54 10.30 8.58
C TYR A 695 28.67 11.04 7.24
N ASP A 696 27.63 10.98 6.42
CA ASP A 696 27.50 11.77 5.20
C ASP A 696 26.22 12.63 5.29
N PRO A 697 26.33 13.98 5.38
CA PRO A 697 25.18 14.87 5.48
C PRO A 697 24.39 15.02 4.17
N ASP A 698 25.05 14.81 3.01
CA ASP A 698 24.52 15.08 1.68
C ASP A 698 23.98 13.82 0.98
N GLN A 699 24.37 12.64 1.45
CA GLN A 699 23.80 11.38 1.00
C GLN A 699 22.67 10.89 1.90
N ARG A 700 21.54 10.51 1.28
CA ARG A 700 20.50 9.68 1.94
C ARG A 700 21.04 8.31 2.39
N ASN A 701 22.23 7.93 1.92
CA ASN A 701 23.01 6.76 2.30
C ASN A 701 24.03 7.09 3.41
N ASN A 702 23.58 7.70 4.51
CA ASN A 702 24.39 7.82 5.72
C ASN A 702 24.68 6.40 6.24
N ARG A 703 25.97 6.07 6.46
CA ARG A 703 26.37 4.75 6.96
C ARG A 703 26.14 4.60 8.47
N GLY A 704 25.85 5.68 9.20
CA GLY A 704 25.38 5.62 10.58
C GLY A 704 23.85 5.54 10.69
N TYR A 705 23.37 5.02 11.83
CA TYR A 705 21.94 4.88 12.13
C TYR A 705 21.19 6.23 12.19
N ARG A 706 19.88 6.25 11.90
CA ARG A 706 19.12 7.51 11.75
C ARG A 706 17.97 7.73 12.73
N ALA A 707 17.41 6.66 13.31
CA ALA A 707 16.35 6.80 14.31
C ALA A 707 16.92 7.25 15.66
N ASP A 708 16.04 7.60 16.58
CA ASP A 708 16.40 8.22 17.84
C ASP A 708 17.23 7.29 18.74
N THR A 709 18.15 7.91 19.49
CA THR A 709 18.82 7.31 20.64
C THR A 709 17.96 7.59 21.86
N THR A 710 17.18 6.61 22.28
CA THR A 710 16.22 6.74 23.38
C THR A 710 16.76 6.14 24.66
N VAL A 711 16.77 6.91 25.75
CA VAL A 711 17.17 6.46 27.09
C VAL A 711 15.93 6.42 27.98
N ASN A 712 15.44 5.21 28.29
CA ASN A 712 14.24 4.99 29.09
C ASN A 712 14.55 4.75 30.57
N ALA A 713 15.71 4.14 30.88
CA ALA A 713 16.11 3.87 32.26
C ALA A 713 17.63 3.75 32.40
N GLY A 714 18.11 3.96 33.63
CA GLY A 714 19.53 3.84 33.98
C GLY A 714 20.38 4.95 33.34
N VAL A 715 21.65 4.65 33.09
CA VAL A 715 22.62 5.62 32.57
C VAL A 715 23.07 5.23 31.16
N LEU A 716 22.95 6.16 30.21
CA LEU A 716 23.68 6.12 28.95
C LEU A 716 24.86 7.09 29.03
N MET A 717 26.08 6.56 29.01
CA MET A 717 27.31 7.32 29.14
C MET A 717 28.00 7.43 27.78
N VAL A 718 28.19 8.65 27.28
CA VAL A 718 28.84 8.94 26.00
C VAL A 718 30.29 9.37 26.27
N ASN A 719 31.24 8.47 26.00
CA ASN A 719 32.66 8.60 26.33
C ASN A 719 33.57 8.43 25.08
N ASN A 720 33.09 8.84 23.91
CA ASN A 720 33.93 8.87 22.71
C ASN A 720 35.05 9.92 22.83
N THR A 721 36.25 9.59 22.35
CA THR A 721 37.42 10.48 22.43
C THR A 721 37.58 11.39 21.22
N SER A 722 36.91 11.08 20.10
CA SER A 722 36.87 11.88 18.89
C SER A 722 35.47 11.92 18.30
N GLY A 723 35.22 12.96 17.50
CA GLY A 723 34.00 13.07 16.69
C GLY A 723 32.70 12.94 17.49
N SER A 724 31.79 12.02 17.16
CA SER A 724 30.45 11.91 17.75
C SER A 724 30.16 10.50 18.28
N GLY A 725 29.76 10.37 19.55
CA GLY A 725 29.48 9.10 20.23
C GLY A 725 28.15 8.45 19.86
N VAL A 726 27.27 9.23 19.23
CA VAL A 726 26.03 8.79 18.60
C VAL A 726 26.03 9.21 17.13
N SER A 727 25.16 8.64 16.32
CA SER A 727 25.06 9.05 14.92
C SER A 727 24.69 10.54 14.83
N PRO A 728 25.42 11.37 14.04
CA PRO A 728 25.09 12.79 13.90
C PRO A 728 23.70 13.07 13.30
N LYS A 729 22.94 12.06 12.84
CA LYS A 729 21.54 12.18 12.39
C LYS A 729 20.49 11.77 13.43
N SER A 730 20.91 11.23 14.56
CA SER A 730 20.02 10.68 15.59
C SER A 730 19.75 11.70 16.69
N THR A 731 18.48 11.99 16.97
CA THR A 731 18.09 12.76 18.16
C THR A 731 18.33 11.92 19.40
N VAL A 732 18.92 12.50 20.44
CA VAL A 732 19.07 11.81 21.73
C VAL A 732 17.92 12.22 22.65
N VAL A 733 17.08 11.26 23.04
CA VAL A 733 15.91 11.49 23.88
C VAL A 733 16.11 10.88 25.26
N VAL A 734 16.11 11.69 26.31
CA VAL A 734 16.28 11.25 27.70
C VAL A 734 14.93 11.29 28.41
N ASN A 735 14.36 10.12 28.66
CA ASN A 735 13.03 9.96 29.26
C ASN A 735 13.06 9.98 30.79
N HIS A 736 11.86 9.95 31.37
CA HIS A 736 11.63 10.01 32.81
C HIS A 736 12.46 8.95 33.58
N GLY A 737 13.27 9.38 34.54
CA GLY A 737 14.08 8.47 35.38
C GLY A 737 15.39 7.99 34.73
N ALA A 738 15.65 8.36 33.48
CA ALA A 738 16.88 8.04 32.75
C ALA A 738 17.93 9.15 32.87
N VAL A 739 19.19 8.79 32.62
CA VAL A 739 20.35 9.68 32.72
C VAL A 739 21.20 9.60 31.45
N LEU A 740 21.53 10.76 30.88
CA LEU A 740 22.59 10.91 29.88
C LEU A 740 23.84 11.48 30.56
N SER A 741 24.99 10.85 30.35
CA SER A 741 26.24 11.19 31.05
C SER A 741 27.49 11.07 30.15
N GLY A 742 28.68 11.33 30.68
CA GLY A 742 29.97 11.07 30.02
C GLY A 742 30.80 12.29 29.64
N ASN A 743 32.01 12.02 29.16
CA ASN A 743 33.06 12.98 28.79
C ASN A 743 33.18 13.25 27.29
N GLY A 744 32.32 12.63 26.49
CA GLY A 744 32.40 12.62 25.03
C GLY A 744 31.71 13.81 24.36
N ALA A 745 31.44 13.62 23.07
CA ALA A 745 30.75 14.60 22.25
C ALA A 745 29.61 13.95 21.46
N ILE A 746 28.48 14.65 21.36
CA ILE A 746 27.30 14.27 20.59
C ILE A 746 27.12 15.28 19.46
N GLY A 747 27.04 14.79 18.23
CA GLY A 747 26.80 15.59 17.04
C GLY A 747 28.07 16.02 16.29
N ALA A 748 27.87 16.50 15.06
CA ALA A 748 28.93 16.96 14.15
C ALA A 748 28.95 18.49 13.98
N GLY A 749 27.92 19.21 14.43
CA GLY A 749 27.79 20.65 14.27
C GLY A 749 27.24 21.03 12.89
N GLY A 750 25.91 21.18 12.81
CA GLY A 750 25.16 21.47 11.59
C GLY A 750 24.25 20.33 11.11
N SER A 751 24.18 19.21 11.85
CA SER A 751 23.39 18.05 11.46
C SER A 751 21.94 18.09 11.97
N SER A 752 21.60 19.06 12.83
CA SER A 752 20.26 19.28 13.43
C SER A 752 19.77 18.18 14.37
N SER A 753 20.68 17.36 14.91
CA SER A 753 20.35 16.28 15.84
C SER A 753 20.47 16.73 17.30
N LEU A 754 19.36 17.17 17.86
CA LEU A 754 19.29 17.75 19.20
C LEU A 754 19.37 16.67 20.29
N VAL A 755 19.84 17.07 21.48
CA VAL A 755 19.55 16.34 22.71
C VAL A 755 18.26 16.90 23.31
N VAL A 756 17.29 16.04 23.61
CA VAL A 756 16.01 16.40 24.20
C VAL A 756 15.88 15.72 25.57
N VAL A 757 15.67 16.52 26.61
CA VAL A 757 15.47 16.02 27.98
C VAL A 757 14.01 16.19 28.36
N ASN A 758 13.30 15.08 28.48
CA ASN A 758 11.90 15.04 28.86
C ASN A 758 11.71 15.25 30.38
N PRO A 759 10.48 15.52 30.85
CA PRO A 759 10.19 15.69 32.28
C PRO A 759 10.69 14.50 33.12
N GLY A 760 11.54 14.78 34.11
CA GLY A 760 12.16 13.78 34.97
C GLY A 760 13.35 13.03 34.36
N GLY A 761 13.71 13.26 33.09
CA GLY A 761 15.00 12.86 32.54
C GLY A 761 16.13 13.76 33.04
N ARG A 762 17.36 13.23 33.08
CA ARG A 762 18.52 13.92 33.69
C ARG A 762 19.76 13.92 32.79
N ILE A 763 20.50 15.02 32.78
CA ILE A 763 21.87 15.08 32.22
C ILE A 763 22.88 15.22 33.37
N ASP A 764 23.87 14.32 33.38
CA ASP A 764 24.97 14.27 34.35
C ASP A 764 26.30 14.38 33.57
N PRO A 765 26.75 15.59 33.17
CA PRO A 765 27.97 15.73 32.38
C PRO A 765 29.17 15.15 33.13
N GLY A 766 30.01 14.38 32.45
CA GLY A 766 31.19 13.78 33.05
C GLY A 766 31.07 12.29 33.36
N ASP A 767 32.20 11.59 33.33
CA ASP A 767 32.41 10.27 33.96
C ASP A 767 33.38 10.48 35.12
N GLY A 768 32.84 10.99 36.23
CA GLY A 768 33.61 11.83 37.16
C GLY A 768 33.71 13.28 36.65
N ILE A 769 34.57 14.09 37.25
CA ILE A 769 34.72 15.50 36.84
C ILE A 769 35.18 15.58 35.38
N GLY A 770 34.36 16.16 34.50
CA GLY A 770 34.68 16.26 33.09
C GLY A 770 33.75 17.13 32.25
N THR A 771 33.67 16.87 30.95
CA THR A 771 32.91 17.71 30.02
C THR A 771 32.15 16.89 29.01
N LEU A 772 30.81 17.02 29.01
CA LEU A 772 29.97 16.51 27.92
C LEU A 772 29.76 17.61 26.89
N THR A 773 30.02 17.33 25.62
CA THR A 773 29.88 18.31 24.53
C THR A 773 28.71 17.98 23.61
N LEU A 774 27.79 18.93 23.41
CA LEU A 774 26.66 18.84 22.49
C LEU A 774 26.90 19.80 21.31
N ARG A 775 27.08 19.29 20.10
CA ARG A 775 27.43 20.12 18.93
C ARG A 775 26.24 20.64 18.14
N ASP A 776 25.07 20.02 18.30
CA ASP A 776 23.88 20.29 17.48
C ASP A 776 22.69 20.85 18.28
N GLY A 777 22.90 21.11 19.57
CA GLY A 777 21.97 21.83 20.45
C GLY A 777 21.36 20.97 21.56
N LEU A 778 20.49 21.61 22.36
CA LEU A 778 19.85 21.02 23.54
C LEU A 778 18.45 21.61 23.72
N GLU A 779 17.47 20.77 24.01
CA GLU A 779 16.13 21.16 24.46
C GLU A 779 15.89 20.61 25.87
N LEU A 780 15.63 21.53 26.82
CA LEU A 780 15.19 21.19 28.18
C LEU A 780 13.68 21.41 28.29
N ARG A 781 12.92 20.32 28.39
CA ARG A 781 11.47 20.40 28.62
C ARG A 781 11.15 20.63 30.09
N GLU A 782 9.91 21.03 30.36
CA GLU A 782 9.48 21.38 31.71
C GLU A 782 9.67 20.20 32.69
N GLY A 783 10.40 20.43 33.78
CA GLY A 783 10.71 19.37 34.75
C GLY A 783 11.89 18.47 34.38
N ALA A 784 12.66 18.79 33.34
CA ALA A 784 13.99 18.23 33.10
C ALA A 784 14.92 18.48 34.30
N ARG A 785 15.92 17.60 34.47
CA ARG A 785 16.86 17.66 35.61
C ARG A 785 18.31 17.64 35.12
N MET A 786 19.22 18.12 35.96
CA MET A 786 20.66 18.04 35.70
C MET A 786 21.42 17.77 36.98
N GLN A 787 22.60 17.16 36.87
CA GLN A 787 23.52 16.98 37.99
C GLN A 787 24.93 17.39 37.59
N PHE A 788 25.64 18.08 38.49
CA PHE A 788 27.05 18.46 38.27
C PHE A 788 27.90 18.11 39.50
N GLU A 789 29.04 17.51 39.26
CA GLU A 789 30.11 17.29 40.22
C GLU A 789 31.04 18.52 40.26
N ILE A 790 31.26 19.08 41.45
CA ILE A 790 32.09 20.29 41.61
C ILE A 790 33.07 20.15 42.78
N GLY A 791 34.21 20.84 42.68
CA GLY A 791 35.28 20.82 43.68
C GLY A 791 36.45 21.74 43.31
N GLY A 792 37.68 21.20 43.26
CA GLY A 792 38.84 21.91 42.68
C GLY A 792 38.63 22.28 41.20
N GLN A 793 38.07 21.33 40.46
CA GLN A 793 37.55 21.43 39.09
C GLN A 793 36.03 21.18 39.12
N SER A 794 35.32 21.34 38.00
CA SER A 794 33.87 21.12 37.91
C SER A 794 33.49 20.50 36.59
N ASP A 795 32.39 19.76 36.62
CA ASP A 795 31.70 19.34 35.41
C ASP A 795 31.29 20.53 34.56
N LEU A 796 31.26 20.30 33.25
CA LEU A 796 30.81 21.28 32.27
C LEU A 796 29.96 20.60 31.20
N LEU A 797 28.76 21.13 30.98
CA LEU A 797 28.02 20.88 29.76
C LEU A 797 28.37 21.94 28.73
N ARG A 798 28.96 21.54 27.60
CA ARG A 798 29.34 22.47 26.54
C ARG A 798 28.40 22.33 25.34
N ILE A 799 27.77 23.41 24.91
CA ILE A 799 26.90 23.46 23.72
C ILE A 799 27.59 24.31 22.65
N THR A 800 28.11 23.68 21.60
CA THR A 800 29.00 24.34 20.63
C THR A 800 28.35 24.71 19.31
N GLY A 801 27.08 24.37 19.11
CA GLY A 801 26.33 24.65 17.89
C GLY A 801 24.84 24.30 18.03
N GLY A 802 24.07 24.57 16.99
CA GLY A 802 22.61 24.41 17.01
C GLY A 802 21.91 25.41 17.93
N THR A 803 20.76 25.01 18.50
CA THR A 803 19.95 25.85 19.41
C THR A 803 19.91 25.25 20.81
N PHE A 804 20.21 26.05 21.83
CA PHE A 804 19.88 25.76 23.23
C PHE A 804 18.52 26.35 23.59
N ARG A 805 17.51 25.49 23.80
CA ARG A 805 16.15 25.86 24.19
C ARG A 805 15.92 25.57 25.68
N GLY A 806 15.64 26.61 26.45
CA GLY A 806 15.29 26.51 27.87
C GLY A 806 13.82 26.18 28.11
N SER A 807 13.46 25.96 29.38
CA SER A 807 12.14 25.42 29.78
C SER A 807 11.02 26.46 29.92
N LYS A 808 11.29 27.77 29.75
CA LYS A 808 10.35 28.91 29.92
C LYS A 808 9.71 29.11 31.32
N HIS A 809 9.77 28.14 32.22
CA HIS A 809 8.91 28.08 33.42
C HIS A 809 9.64 27.83 34.75
N ARG A 810 10.95 28.11 34.87
CA ARG A 810 11.69 27.93 36.15
C ARG A 810 11.65 26.51 36.71
N SER A 811 11.64 25.53 35.82
CA SER A 811 11.29 24.14 36.14
C SER A 811 12.50 23.20 36.28
N VAL A 812 13.68 23.61 35.81
CA VAL A 812 14.87 22.74 35.74
C VAL A 812 15.54 22.66 37.10
N VAL A 813 15.61 21.45 37.67
CA VAL A 813 16.30 21.20 38.95
C VAL A 813 17.73 20.80 38.69
N ILE A 814 18.68 21.51 39.29
CA ILE A 814 20.10 21.18 39.28
C ILE A 814 20.51 20.64 40.65
N THR A 815 20.98 19.41 40.67
CA THR A 815 21.63 18.78 41.82
C THR A 815 23.15 18.98 41.71
N ILE A 816 23.81 19.26 42.81
CA ILE A 816 25.27 19.46 42.84
C ILE A 816 25.88 18.42 43.75
N LYS A 817 26.95 17.76 43.30
CA LYS A 817 27.69 16.78 44.07
C LYS A 817 29.08 17.33 44.40
N ASP A 818 29.28 17.67 45.67
CA ASP A 818 30.58 18.15 46.15
C ASP A 818 31.58 16.98 46.17
N ARG A 819 32.61 17.05 45.32
CA ARG A 819 33.73 16.10 45.27
C ARG A 819 34.88 16.51 46.19
N GLY A 820 34.71 17.57 46.97
CA GLY A 820 35.71 18.18 47.83
C GLY A 820 36.26 19.47 47.22
N GLY A 821 36.30 20.55 48.02
CA GLY A 821 36.88 21.83 47.60
C GLY A 821 35.87 22.88 47.14
N VAL A 822 34.57 22.67 47.39
CA VAL A 822 33.56 23.73 47.29
C VAL A 822 33.86 24.84 48.30
N LYS A 823 33.93 26.08 47.84
CA LYS A 823 34.23 27.25 48.68
C LYS A 823 33.14 28.32 48.55
N ALA A 824 32.67 28.82 49.69
CA ALA A 824 31.82 30.00 49.73
C ALA A 824 32.52 31.18 49.03
N GLY A 825 31.78 31.93 48.23
CA GLY A 825 32.26 33.04 47.41
C GLY A 825 32.88 32.65 46.06
N ARG A 826 32.98 31.35 45.73
CA ARG A 826 33.48 30.88 44.42
C ARG A 826 32.33 30.63 43.45
N SER A 827 32.55 30.95 42.18
CA SER A 827 31.65 30.64 41.06
C SER A 827 32.20 29.49 40.22
N TYR A 828 31.30 28.61 39.77
CA TYR A 828 31.59 27.43 38.96
C TYR A 828 30.83 27.53 37.64
N ASN A 829 31.51 27.33 36.51
CA ASN A 829 30.85 27.25 35.20
C ASN A 829 30.21 25.88 35.07
N LEU A 830 28.90 25.84 34.82
CA LEU A 830 28.14 24.59 34.68
C LEU A 830 27.72 24.34 33.23
N ILE A 831 27.26 25.38 32.53
CA ILE A 831 26.90 25.28 31.11
C ILE A 831 27.63 26.38 30.34
N ASP A 832 28.31 26.02 29.25
CA ASP A 832 28.89 26.96 28.28
C ASP A 832 28.23 26.75 26.92
N PHE A 833 27.43 27.71 26.49
CA PHE A 833 26.71 27.68 25.22
C PHE A 833 27.19 28.77 24.25
N THR A 834 28.45 29.19 24.37
CA THR A 834 29.04 30.25 23.55
C THR A 834 28.96 29.97 22.04
N GLY A 835 28.95 28.71 21.63
CA GLY A 835 28.87 28.32 20.22
C GLY A 835 27.46 28.14 19.66
N ALA A 836 26.41 28.27 20.47
CA ALA A 836 25.03 27.97 20.07
C ALA A 836 24.14 29.22 20.05
N SER A 837 23.11 29.22 19.20
CA SER A 837 21.99 30.13 19.39
C SER A 837 21.18 29.68 20.60
N PHE A 838 20.47 30.59 21.27
CA PHE A 838 19.63 30.23 22.41
C PHE A 838 18.27 30.91 22.34
N VAL A 839 17.26 30.19 22.83
CA VAL A 839 15.87 30.66 22.88
C VAL A 839 15.29 30.29 24.24
N ASP A 840 14.65 31.25 24.91
CA ASP A 840 14.02 31.04 26.21
C ASP A 840 14.98 30.52 27.30
N VAL A 841 16.22 31.03 27.35
CA VAL A 841 17.22 30.66 28.36
C VAL A 841 17.44 31.83 29.31
N ASP A 842 17.05 31.67 30.56
CA ASP A 842 17.27 32.62 31.65
C ASP A 842 17.87 31.92 32.89
N ALA A 843 18.64 32.65 33.71
CA ALA A 843 19.20 32.08 34.94
C ALA A 843 18.12 31.54 35.89
N ASN A 844 16.92 32.14 35.87
CA ASN A 844 15.79 31.72 36.68
C ASN A 844 15.15 30.40 36.22
N ASP A 845 15.49 29.90 35.02
CA ASP A 845 15.02 28.59 34.57
C ASP A 845 15.54 27.44 35.44
N PHE A 846 16.66 27.69 36.13
CA PHE A 846 17.40 26.74 36.92
C PHE A 846 17.24 27.02 38.41
N ARG A 847 16.97 25.96 39.17
CA ARG A 847 16.90 26.02 40.64
C ARG A 847 17.77 24.93 41.25
N LEU A 848 18.38 25.28 42.38
CA LEU A 848 19.22 24.35 43.11
C LEU A 848 18.30 23.37 43.82
N ASP A 849 18.65 22.10 43.78
CA ASP A 849 18.06 21.09 44.65
C ASP A 849 18.17 21.54 46.11
N LYS A 850 17.01 21.70 46.76
CA LYS A 850 16.97 22.28 48.11
C LYS A 850 17.42 21.32 49.21
N SER A 851 17.66 20.05 48.89
CA SER A 851 18.28 19.10 49.81
C SER A 851 19.78 19.31 49.97
N GLN A 852 20.39 20.22 49.20
CA GLN A 852 21.82 20.50 49.25
C GLN A 852 22.23 21.19 50.57
N ASN A 853 23.41 20.81 51.10
CA ASN A 853 23.95 21.32 52.37
C ASN A 853 24.53 22.75 52.27
N PHE A 854 24.33 23.43 51.14
CA PHE A 854 24.76 24.80 50.90
C PHE A 854 23.70 25.56 50.11
N GLN A 855 23.80 26.88 50.13
CA GLN A 855 23.00 27.78 49.34
C GLN A 855 23.85 28.45 48.27
N GLY A 856 23.23 28.76 47.15
CA GLY A 856 23.86 29.47 46.06
C GLY A 856 22.83 29.93 45.05
N THR A 857 23.28 30.69 44.06
CA THR A 857 22.45 31.20 42.97
C THR A 857 23.05 30.89 41.62
N PHE A 858 22.17 30.71 40.64
CA PHE A 858 22.55 30.68 39.25
C PHE A 858 22.55 32.09 38.67
N HIS A 859 23.53 32.38 37.83
CA HIS A 859 23.61 33.63 37.10
C HIS A 859 24.21 33.39 35.72
N LEU A 860 23.74 34.15 34.74
CA LEU A 860 24.27 34.12 33.38
C LEU A 860 25.39 35.18 33.27
N VAL A 861 26.59 34.74 32.86
CA VAL A 861 27.72 35.62 32.52
C VAL A 861 27.98 35.48 31.03
N GLY A 862 27.37 36.35 30.23
CA GLY A 862 27.32 36.17 28.78
C GLY A 862 26.59 34.87 28.42
N THR A 863 27.27 33.98 27.69
CA THR A 863 26.78 32.67 27.24
C THR A 863 27.15 31.51 28.18
N ARG A 864 27.31 31.80 29.47
CA ARG A 864 27.66 30.80 30.49
C ARG A 864 26.70 30.84 31.66
N LEU A 865 26.16 29.68 32.03
CA LEU A 865 25.45 29.48 33.29
C LEU A 865 26.47 29.15 34.38
N GLN A 866 26.56 30.02 35.38
CA GLN A 866 27.41 29.85 36.54
C GLN A 866 26.58 29.61 37.79
N PHE A 867 27.17 28.91 38.76
CA PHE A 867 26.64 28.76 40.11
C PHE A 867 27.62 29.32 41.14
N SER A 868 27.16 30.29 41.94
CA SER A 868 27.91 30.86 43.07
C SER A 868 27.44 30.30 44.39
N VAL A 869 28.37 29.85 45.23
CA VAL A 869 28.07 29.32 46.57
C VAL A 869 28.17 30.44 47.60
N PHE A 870 27.17 30.62 48.45
CA PHE A 870 27.15 31.70 49.45
C PHE A 870 27.46 31.25 50.88
N ALA A 871 26.79 30.20 51.36
CA ALA A 871 26.89 29.76 52.74
C ALA A 871 26.41 28.31 52.90
N PRO A 872 26.87 27.59 53.95
CA PRO A 872 26.29 26.31 54.33
C PRO A 872 24.81 26.49 54.75
N ARG A 873 23.97 25.51 54.43
CA ARG A 873 22.56 25.45 54.80
C ARG A 873 22.43 24.68 56.12
N LEU A 874 21.76 25.27 57.11
CA LEU A 874 21.64 24.70 58.46
C LEU A 874 20.68 23.50 58.55
N SER A 875 19.76 23.32 57.60
CA SER A 875 18.83 22.18 57.55
C SER A 875 18.47 21.84 56.10
N PRO A 876 18.67 20.60 55.62
CA PRO A 876 18.23 20.16 54.30
C PRO A 876 16.70 20.15 54.19
N GLU A 877 16.15 20.64 53.08
CA GLU A 877 14.72 20.47 52.76
C GLU A 877 14.51 19.11 52.06
N THR A 878 13.26 18.65 52.00
CA THR A 878 12.90 17.48 51.20
C THR A 878 13.28 17.70 49.73
N PRO A 879 13.93 16.72 49.07
CA PRO A 879 14.27 16.84 47.65
C PRO A 879 13.04 17.19 46.79
N PRO A 880 13.18 18.00 45.74
CA PRO A 880 12.08 18.29 44.82
C PRO A 880 11.48 16.99 44.29
N ALA A 881 10.16 16.84 44.43
CA ALA A 881 9.45 15.66 43.93
C ALA A 881 9.71 15.46 42.44
N MET A 882 9.94 14.21 42.03
CA MET A 882 10.00 13.84 40.61
C MET A 882 8.66 14.20 39.95
N PRO A 883 8.66 14.75 38.71
CA PRO A 883 7.44 14.82 37.92
C PRO A 883 6.77 13.42 37.89
N PRO A 884 5.44 13.31 37.80
CA PRO A 884 4.82 12.00 37.62
C PRO A 884 5.38 11.35 36.35
N ALA A 885 5.65 10.04 36.43
CA ALA A 885 5.99 9.30 35.22
C ALA A 885 4.82 9.42 34.23
N PRO A 886 5.09 9.63 32.93
CA PRO A 886 4.04 9.64 31.92
C PRO A 886 3.27 8.31 31.97
N VAL A 887 1.94 8.39 31.88
CA VAL A 887 1.08 7.21 31.83
C VAL A 887 1.38 6.48 30.53
N SER A 888 1.96 5.28 30.59
CA SER A 888 2.15 4.45 29.41
C SER A 888 0.79 4.01 28.88
N GLU A 889 0.47 4.31 27.64
CA GLU A 889 -0.60 3.62 26.93
C GLU A 889 -0.29 2.11 26.93
N PRO A 890 -1.30 1.23 27.02
CA PRO A 890 -1.06 -0.20 26.87
C PRO A 890 -0.45 -0.43 25.49
N VAL A 891 0.82 -0.80 25.46
CA VAL A 891 1.46 -1.34 24.27
C VAL A 891 0.71 -2.61 23.95
N LEU A 892 -0.04 -2.60 22.85
CA LEU A 892 -0.64 -3.83 22.31
C LEU A 892 0.50 -4.84 22.15
N PRO A 893 0.32 -6.10 22.58
CA PRO A 893 1.34 -7.12 22.39
C PRO A 893 1.74 -7.15 20.92
N VAL A 894 3.04 -7.05 20.63
CA VAL A 894 3.56 -7.30 19.28
C VAL A 894 3.34 -8.78 19.01
N GLU A 895 2.21 -9.08 18.37
CA GLU A 895 1.74 -10.45 18.17
C GLU A 895 2.29 -11.00 16.85
N GLN A 896 3.59 -11.28 16.86
CA GLN A 896 4.21 -12.38 16.11
C GLN A 896 5.61 -12.59 16.68
N GLN A 897 5.72 -13.37 17.76
CA GLN A 897 7.04 -13.92 18.13
C GLN A 897 7.48 -14.84 16.99
N ARG A 898 8.53 -14.42 16.27
CA ARG A 898 9.24 -15.31 15.35
C ARG A 898 9.66 -16.53 16.16
N LYS A 899 9.69 -17.71 15.52
CA LYS A 899 10.18 -18.91 16.19
C LYS A 899 11.63 -18.66 16.62
N SER A 900 11.89 -18.68 17.92
CA SER A 900 13.22 -18.44 18.48
C SER A 900 13.91 -19.75 18.84
N SER A 901 15.18 -19.87 18.47
CA SER A 901 16.06 -20.95 18.90
C SER A 901 17.13 -20.40 19.86
N THR A 902 17.37 -21.13 20.95
CA THR A 902 18.41 -20.79 21.92
C THR A 902 19.74 -21.49 21.59
N TYR A 903 20.83 -20.76 21.83
CA TYR A 903 22.21 -21.20 21.64
C TYR A 903 23.03 -20.77 22.87
N THR A 904 23.73 -21.72 23.50
CA THR A 904 24.46 -21.47 24.75
C THR A 904 25.96 -21.59 24.51
N TRP A 905 26.72 -20.55 24.86
CA TRP A 905 28.18 -20.59 24.87
C TRP A 905 28.68 -21.48 26.01
N SER A 906 29.63 -22.38 25.74
CA SER A 906 30.12 -23.38 26.71
C SER A 906 31.62 -23.28 27.01
N SER A 907 32.40 -22.51 26.24
CA SER A 907 33.84 -22.38 26.46
C SER A 907 34.18 -21.43 27.62
N LYS A 908 35.05 -21.90 28.52
CA LYS A 908 35.50 -21.16 29.72
C LYS A 908 36.59 -20.11 29.46
N ASN A 909 37.34 -20.27 28.36
CA ASN A 909 38.56 -19.50 28.05
C ASN A 909 38.36 -18.55 26.85
N GLY A 910 37.12 -18.28 26.46
CA GLY A 910 36.82 -17.59 25.19
C GLY A 910 36.96 -18.51 23.98
N GLY A 911 37.18 -17.95 22.81
CA GLY A 911 37.37 -18.72 21.57
C GLY A 911 36.75 -18.07 20.35
N GLU A 912 36.87 -18.75 19.21
CA GLU A 912 36.28 -18.33 17.94
C GLU A 912 34.79 -18.72 17.89
N TRP A 913 33.95 -17.77 17.44
CA TRP A 913 32.50 -17.94 17.28
C TRP A 913 32.14 -19.13 16.39
N GLU A 914 32.94 -19.37 15.35
CA GLU A 914 32.70 -20.41 14.34
C GLU A 914 33.05 -21.83 14.79
N ASP A 915 33.85 -21.98 15.84
CA ASP A 915 34.27 -23.30 16.32
C ASP A 915 33.13 -23.96 17.10
N SER A 916 32.59 -25.05 16.54
CA SER A 916 31.47 -25.79 17.13
C SER A 916 31.79 -26.37 18.51
N ALA A 917 33.07 -26.55 18.86
CA ALA A 917 33.48 -27.02 20.19
C ALA A 917 33.16 -26.01 21.31
N ASN A 918 33.00 -24.72 20.96
CA ASN A 918 32.68 -23.66 21.92
C ASN A 918 31.18 -23.54 22.24
N TRP A 919 30.34 -24.37 21.62
CA TRP A 919 28.88 -24.35 21.75
C TRP A 919 28.34 -25.61 22.43
N GLU A 920 27.29 -25.45 23.25
CA GLU A 920 26.61 -26.59 23.86
C GLU A 920 26.10 -27.57 22.78
N LYS A 921 26.49 -28.85 22.88
CA LYS A 921 26.17 -29.94 21.93
C LYS A 921 26.61 -29.67 20.47
N GLY A 922 27.56 -28.77 20.24
CA GLY A 922 27.99 -28.38 18.89
C GLY A 922 26.95 -27.58 18.11
N LYS A 923 25.86 -27.13 18.76
CA LYS A 923 24.78 -26.38 18.13
C LYS A 923 25.14 -24.90 18.12
N ARG A 924 25.65 -24.42 16.99
CA ARG A 924 25.99 -23.01 16.75
C ARG A 924 24.82 -22.21 16.15
N PRO A 925 24.66 -20.91 16.47
CA PRO A 925 23.76 -20.04 15.72
C PRO A 925 24.24 -19.93 14.27
N ASN A 926 23.32 -19.61 13.37
CA ASN A 926 23.62 -19.27 11.98
C ASN A 926 24.16 -20.39 11.06
N ASP A 927 23.84 -21.66 11.32
CA ASP A 927 24.35 -22.80 10.52
C ASP A 927 23.68 -22.95 9.12
N LYS A 928 24.50 -23.18 8.07
CA LYS A 928 24.06 -23.30 6.66
C LYS A 928 23.53 -24.71 6.34
N LYS A 929 22.30 -24.82 5.80
CA LYS A 929 21.68 -26.09 5.37
C LYS A 929 21.52 -26.13 3.84
N SER A 930 21.55 -27.33 3.24
CA SER A 930 21.22 -27.53 1.82
C SER A 930 19.82 -27.04 1.47
N GLU A 931 19.66 -26.49 0.27
CA GLU A 931 18.38 -26.02 -0.25
C GLU A 931 17.73 -27.11 -1.10
N TRP A 932 16.40 -27.13 -1.12
CA TRP A 932 15.62 -28.13 -1.83
C TRP A 932 14.33 -27.57 -2.45
N VAL A 933 13.86 -28.22 -3.51
CA VAL A 933 12.51 -28.13 -4.06
C VAL A 933 11.91 -29.53 -4.12
N GLN A 934 10.63 -29.68 -3.82
CA GLN A 934 9.97 -30.99 -3.81
C GLN A 934 8.57 -30.93 -4.42
N TYR A 935 8.11 -32.08 -4.88
CA TYR A 935 6.72 -32.32 -5.25
C TYR A 935 6.13 -33.36 -4.31
N GLU A 936 4.99 -33.03 -3.71
CA GLU A 936 4.11 -33.99 -3.03
C GLU A 936 2.99 -34.43 -3.98
N PHE A 937 2.80 -35.74 -4.09
CA PHE A 937 1.79 -36.35 -4.94
C PHE A 937 0.58 -36.75 -4.10
N GLU A 938 -0.63 -36.56 -4.64
CA GLU A 938 -1.87 -36.99 -3.96
C GLU A 938 -1.98 -38.53 -3.85
N LYS A 939 -1.26 -39.26 -4.70
CA LYS A 939 -1.18 -40.73 -4.72
C LYS A 939 0.24 -41.16 -5.05
N LEU A 940 0.65 -42.35 -4.60
CA LEU A 940 1.94 -42.94 -4.94
C LEU A 940 2.17 -42.95 -6.45
N ARG A 941 3.34 -42.46 -6.89
CA ARG A 941 3.78 -42.43 -8.29
C ARG A 941 5.04 -43.27 -8.46
N LYS A 942 5.13 -43.99 -9.58
CA LYS A 942 6.34 -44.70 -10.00
C LYS A 942 7.14 -43.79 -10.93
N ILE A 943 8.39 -43.49 -10.56
CA ILE A 943 9.24 -42.47 -11.19
C ILE A 943 10.54 -43.14 -11.64
N SER A 944 10.99 -42.84 -12.85
CA SER A 944 12.21 -43.40 -13.47
C SER A 944 13.24 -42.33 -13.86
N GLY A 945 12.88 -41.04 -13.84
CA GLY A 945 13.80 -39.96 -14.16
C GLY A 945 13.25 -38.56 -13.88
N VAL A 946 14.09 -37.55 -14.05
CA VAL A 946 13.71 -36.13 -14.04
C VAL A 946 14.47 -35.36 -15.12
N GLN A 947 13.92 -34.21 -15.51
CA GLN A 947 14.63 -33.20 -16.31
C GLN A 947 14.55 -31.84 -15.62
N VAL A 948 15.66 -31.11 -15.54
CA VAL A 948 15.73 -29.79 -14.90
C VAL A 948 16.33 -28.76 -15.85
N TYR A 949 15.61 -27.67 -16.11
CA TYR A 949 16.13 -26.54 -16.88
C TYR A 949 16.53 -25.42 -15.91
N TRP A 950 17.83 -25.13 -15.80
CA TRP A 950 18.34 -24.13 -14.87
C TRP A 950 18.16 -22.70 -15.40
N TYR A 951 17.84 -21.77 -14.49
CA TYR A 951 17.84 -20.33 -14.72
C TYR A 951 19.16 -19.73 -14.22
N ALA A 952 19.80 -18.95 -15.07
CA ALA A 952 20.98 -18.17 -14.72
C ALA A 952 20.98 -16.85 -15.50
N ASN A 953 21.10 -15.73 -14.80
CA ASN A 953 21.10 -14.40 -15.41
C ASN A 953 22.49 -13.75 -15.46
N GLY A 954 23.54 -14.48 -15.07
CA GLY A 954 24.91 -14.00 -15.02
C GLY A 954 25.22 -13.01 -13.89
N ASN A 955 24.23 -12.65 -13.05
CA ASN A 955 24.37 -11.77 -11.90
C ASN A 955 24.12 -12.55 -10.60
N ASP A 956 22.94 -12.38 -10.00
CA ASP A 956 22.55 -12.89 -8.69
C ASP A 956 21.94 -14.30 -8.72
N ARG A 957 21.73 -14.87 -9.93
CA ARG A 957 21.31 -16.26 -10.14
C ARG A 957 22.30 -17.00 -11.03
N GLN A 958 22.82 -18.12 -10.53
CA GLN A 958 23.70 -19.04 -11.24
C GLN A 958 23.23 -20.49 -11.09
N ILE A 959 23.74 -21.37 -11.94
CA ILE A 959 23.61 -22.83 -11.79
C ILE A 959 24.20 -23.31 -10.44
N PRO A 960 23.59 -24.32 -9.80
CA PRO A 960 24.11 -24.86 -8.54
C PRO A 960 25.52 -25.47 -8.71
N GLU A 961 26.25 -25.63 -7.61
CA GLU A 961 27.50 -26.41 -7.58
C GLU A 961 27.23 -27.89 -7.86
N SER A 962 26.15 -28.41 -7.27
CA SER A 962 25.69 -29.78 -7.48
C SER A 962 24.23 -29.92 -7.05
N TRP A 963 23.56 -30.97 -7.54
CA TRP A 963 22.21 -31.33 -7.14
C TRP A 963 22.01 -32.84 -7.16
N ARG A 964 21.00 -33.33 -6.45
CA ARG A 964 20.60 -34.73 -6.42
C ARG A 964 19.10 -34.90 -6.18
N ILE A 965 18.56 -36.07 -6.53
CA ILE A 965 17.19 -36.45 -6.21
C ILE A 965 17.13 -37.34 -4.96
N LEU A 966 16.19 -37.00 -4.08
CA LEU A 966 15.74 -37.79 -2.94
C LEU A 966 14.28 -38.19 -3.12
N TYR A 967 13.88 -39.34 -2.59
CA TYR A 967 12.49 -39.77 -2.55
C TYR A 967 12.09 -40.18 -1.13
N ARG A 968 10.81 -40.02 -0.82
CA ARG A 968 10.26 -40.44 0.47
C ARG A 968 9.88 -41.92 0.41
N HIS A 969 10.41 -42.71 1.34
CA HIS A 969 10.08 -44.12 1.49
C HIS A 969 9.90 -44.45 2.97
N GLN A 970 8.69 -44.90 3.34
CA GLN A 970 8.34 -45.21 4.73
C GLN A 970 8.62 -44.04 5.70
N GLY A 971 8.32 -42.80 5.27
CA GLY A 971 8.53 -41.59 6.07
C GLY A 971 9.97 -41.09 6.15
N GLN A 972 10.94 -41.79 5.55
CA GLN A 972 12.35 -41.39 5.52
C GLN A 972 12.78 -40.95 4.12
N TRP A 973 13.73 -40.02 4.06
CA TRP A 973 14.35 -39.58 2.81
C TRP A 973 15.47 -40.53 2.39
N LYS A 974 15.40 -41.04 1.17
CA LYS A 974 16.44 -41.88 0.55
C LYS A 974 16.93 -41.25 -0.75
N PRO A 975 18.25 -41.26 -1.03
CA PRO A 975 18.77 -40.86 -2.33
C PRO A 975 18.29 -41.80 -3.45
N ALA A 976 17.91 -41.24 -4.60
CA ALA A 976 17.65 -42.02 -5.81
C ALA A 976 18.98 -42.60 -6.34
N GLU A 977 18.98 -43.86 -6.79
CA GLU A 977 20.15 -44.52 -7.40
C GLU A 977 20.26 -44.12 -8.89
N PRO A 978 21.16 -43.19 -9.27
CA PRO A 978 21.21 -42.67 -10.64
C PRO A 978 21.85 -43.68 -11.61
N LEU A 979 21.38 -43.69 -12.86
CA LEU A 979 21.94 -44.47 -13.97
C LEU A 979 22.87 -43.63 -14.88
N GLY A 980 23.28 -42.45 -14.39
CA GLY A 980 24.12 -41.47 -15.08
C GLY A 980 24.65 -40.40 -14.11
N SER A 981 25.21 -39.31 -14.62
CA SER A 981 25.64 -38.15 -13.82
C SER A 981 24.50 -37.13 -13.64
N TYR A 982 24.70 -36.15 -12.73
CA TYR A 982 23.81 -34.99 -12.55
C TYR A 982 24.42 -33.77 -13.26
N PRO A 983 23.98 -33.43 -14.50
CA PRO A 983 24.57 -32.31 -15.24
C PRO A 983 24.07 -30.95 -14.73
N VAL A 984 24.85 -29.89 -14.98
CA VAL A 984 24.57 -28.49 -14.60
C VAL A 984 24.79 -27.54 -15.78
N GLU A 985 24.38 -27.96 -16.98
CA GLU A 985 24.56 -27.20 -18.22
C GLU A 985 23.47 -26.12 -18.37
N LEU A 986 23.85 -24.98 -18.96
CA LEU A 986 22.94 -23.88 -19.30
C LEU A 986 22.20 -24.16 -20.61
N ASP A 987 21.10 -23.45 -20.82
CA ASP A 987 20.33 -23.40 -22.06
C ASP A 987 19.78 -24.76 -22.56
N GLN A 988 19.69 -25.75 -21.67
CA GLN A 988 19.17 -27.09 -21.98
C GLN A 988 18.54 -27.78 -20.77
N PHE A 989 17.78 -28.86 -21.02
CA PHE A 989 17.34 -29.77 -19.97
C PHE A 989 18.48 -30.65 -19.46
N ASN A 990 18.67 -30.65 -18.15
CA ASN A 990 19.57 -31.51 -17.43
C ASN A 990 18.79 -32.76 -17.00
N GLU A 991 18.89 -33.82 -17.82
CA GLU A 991 18.20 -35.08 -17.60
C GLU A 991 19.01 -36.03 -16.72
N VAL A 992 18.33 -36.69 -15.78
CA VAL A 992 18.87 -37.79 -14.98
C VAL A 992 17.84 -38.90 -14.88
N THR A 993 18.25 -40.12 -15.20
CA THR A 993 17.46 -41.34 -14.98
C THR A 993 17.96 -42.10 -13.76
N PHE A 994 17.07 -42.84 -13.10
CA PHE A 994 17.35 -43.60 -11.90
C PHE A 994 16.74 -45.00 -11.99
N LYS A 995 17.18 -45.90 -11.12
CA LYS A 995 16.42 -47.13 -10.85
C LYS A 995 15.02 -46.76 -10.34
N ALA A 996 13.97 -47.22 -11.02
CA ALA A 996 12.61 -46.77 -10.75
C ALA A 996 12.18 -47.04 -9.30
N PHE A 997 11.52 -46.05 -8.68
CA PHE A 997 11.00 -46.13 -7.32
C PHE A 997 9.56 -45.63 -7.25
N GLN A 998 8.82 -46.10 -6.25
CA GLN A 998 7.46 -45.65 -5.95
C GLN A 998 7.47 -44.73 -4.74
N THR A 999 6.92 -43.53 -4.86
CA THR A 999 6.91 -42.53 -3.78
C THR A 999 5.70 -41.61 -3.86
N ASP A 1000 5.33 -41.04 -2.72
CA ASP A 1000 4.35 -39.97 -2.59
C ASP A 1000 5.02 -38.58 -2.55
N CYS A 1001 6.36 -38.51 -2.50
CA CYS A 1001 7.09 -37.26 -2.52
C CYS A 1001 8.51 -37.41 -3.10
N ILE A 1002 8.86 -36.52 -4.02
CA ILE A 1002 10.20 -36.43 -4.62
C ILE A 1002 10.79 -35.06 -4.33
N ARG A 1003 12.09 -35.01 -4.03
CA ARG A 1003 12.82 -33.79 -3.69
C ARG A 1003 14.08 -33.68 -4.52
N LEU A 1004 14.29 -32.53 -5.13
CA LEU A 1004 15.56 -32.08 -5.65
C LEU A 1004 16.27 -31.30 -4.54
N GLU A 1005 17.44 -31.77 -4.14
CA GLU A 1005 18.32 -31.09 -3.18
C GLU A 1005 19.53 -30.54 -3.93
N ALA A 1006 19.82 -29.24 -3.75
CA ALA A 1006 20.89 -28.53 -4.45
C ALA A 1006 21.85 -27.84 -3.47
N ARG A 1007 23.14 -27.87 -3.81
CA ARG A 1007 24.19 -27.09 -3.17
C ARG A 1007 24.45 -25.84 -4.02
N LEU A 1008 24.16 -24.67 -3.46
CA LEU A 1008 24.36 -23.39 -4.14
C LEU A 1008 25.79 -22.88 -4.03
N ARG A 1009 26.23 -22.14 -5.07
CA ARG A 1009 27.48 -21.38 -5.05
C ARG A 1009 27.38 -20.19 -4.07
N PRO A 1010 28.41 -19.85 -3.31
CA PRO A 1010 28.37 -18.74 -2.34
C PRO A 1010 27.92 -17.41 -2.96
N GLY A 1011 27.07 -16.66 -2.27
CA GLY A 1011 26.67 -15.30 -2.66
C GLY A 1011 25.73 -15.20 -3.86
N VAL A 1012 25.35 -16.32 -4.47
CA VAL A 1012 24.41 -16.37 -5.60
C VAL A 1012 23.33 -17.42 -5.36
N SER A 1013 22.19 -17.21 -6.00
CA SER A 1013 21.00 -18.06 -5.89
C SER A 1013 20.93 -19.00 -7.08
N ALA A 1014 20.11 -20.04 -7.03
CA ALA A 1014 19.78 -20.80 -8.25
C ALA A 1014 18.29 -20.70 -8.55
N GLY A 1015 17.97 -20.85 -9.83
CA GLY A 1015 16.60 -21.00 -10.26
C GLY A 1015 16.42 -22.16 -11.22
N ILE A 1016 15.19 -22.65 -11.31
CA ILE A 1016 14.72 -23.62 -12.27
C ILE A 1016 13.63 -22.94 -13.09
N HIS A 1017 13.83 -22.89 -14.40
CA HIS A 1017 12.75 -22.56 -15.35
C HIS A 1017 11.71 -23.69 -15.38
N GLU A 1018 12.18 -24.93 -15.47
CA GLU A 1018 11.28 -26.09 -15.54
C GLU A 1018 11.83 -27.35 -14.86
N TRP A 1019 10.99 -28.05 -14.07
CA TRP A 1019 11.31 -29.35 -13.47
C TRP A 1019 10.26 -30.41 -13.83
N ARG A 1020 10.65 -31.36 -14.69
CA ARG A 1020 9.81 -32.46 -15.18
C ARG A 1020 10.11 -33.76 -14.46
N ILE A 1021 9.04 -34.52 -14.17
CA ILE A 1021 9.12 -35.89 -13.62
C ILE A 1021 8.81 -36.87 -14.74
N LEU A 1022 9.72 -37.81 -14.99
CA LEU A 1022 9.56 -38.85 -16.02
C LEU A 1022 8.92 -40.09 -15.38
N PRO A 1023 7.68 -40.47 -15.79
CA PRO A 1023 7.07 -41.73 -15.37
C PRO A 1023 7.75 -42.91 -16.09
N GLU A 1024 7.58 -44.12 -15.55
CA GLU A 1024 8.06 -45.35 -16.21
C GLU A 1024 7.24 -45.68 -17.48
N ASP A 1025 5.97 -45.23 -17.55
CA ASP A 1025 5.07 -45.44 -18.68
C ASP A 1025 4.97 -44.17 -19.55
N GLY A 1026 5.83 -44.07 -20.57
CA GLY A 1026 5.64 -43.18 -21.72
C GLY A 1026 6.71 -42.09 -21.91
N ARG A 1027 7.45 -42.23 -23.01
CA ARG A 1027 8.14 -41.13 -23.69
C ARG A 1027 7.16 -40.04 -24.12
#